data_AF-R7YW44-F1
#
_entry.id   AF-R7YW44-F1
#
_cell.length_a   1.000
_cell.length_b   1.000
_cell.length_c   1.000
_cell.angle_alpha   90.00
_cell.angle_beta   90.00
_cell.angle_gamma   90.00
#
_symmetry.space_group_name_H-M   'P 1'
#
loop_
_entity.id
_entity.type
_entity.pdbx_description
1 polymer ?
#
loop_
_entity_poly.entity_id
_entity_poly.type
_entity_poly.pdbx_seq_one_letter_code
_entity_poly.pdbx_strand_id
1 'polypeptide(L)'
;MRWRLLSALALLSPVLAVPQVEADPAPEKAAEIPVAPVAPAASPASTHAPTVFNGQTVPPMRELKGATLDEDISKGYWFVEFFSPYCGHCIKQAPIYQTLYEFYYTSKPVPTSKEKEGADSLNTFTRFYDLKFAKLDCIAYGDACGAKKVQSFPTLALFKNGELVKSKVGTQSLKELSKWVEETLESIRPGSRPAGGVKLPKVGAKEVEGGAKPDGSEAKGKDPAAGAAAASKQNALASASVSSASPAKTSSATLESDYHPNPAGTSMPLTAEKFQKLVTTTREPWFIKFYAPWCHHCQAVAPNWSQMAREMKGKLNVGEVNCDIEKRLCKDAGVRGYPTMHFFRGGERVEYDGLRGVGDLIAFAETAVESGTGVVDVDAAAFSAMEEKEEVIFLYLYDHATTSEDFQALERLTLSLIGHAKLVKSKDAKLNERFKISTWPRLLVSRDGVPTYYTALAPKDTRDFRAVLSWMQKNWLPIVPELSSSNAREIMDGAYVVLGILSRDRADEFVVAKREIKNAALEWIDKQTKAFQLERQELRDAKQLRIEEAEDRNDQRALRAAKSIRINMDEIPRKEVRFAWVDGVFWERWIRTTFGITVKEGERVIINDEDNRRYWDQTITGNPIVPSRTSILETLKNVVASPPKLSPKSTVSSIEHFFFRIRQICSGHPYLALAMGLVVLVGGSIWGRSRMRRRNGGFFQLNEKEGLLGNVGGANGKVD
;
A
#
# COMPACT_ATOMS: atom_id res chain seq x y z
N MET A 1 5.45 14.21 -59.73
CA MET A 1 6.00 13.98 -61.09
C MET A 1 7.46 13.56 -60.91
N ARG A 2 7.92 12.42 -61.46
CA ARG A 2 8.68 12.30 -62.74
C ARG A 2 9.85 13.31 -62.84
N TRP A 3 11.10 12.94 -63.16
CA TRP A 3 11.71 11.62 -63.39
C TRP A 3 13.27 11.76 -63.47
N ARG A 4 14.01 10.83 -62.85
CA ARG A 4 15.17 10.08 -63.40
C ARG A 4 16.53 10.74 -63.82
N LEU A 5 17.61 10.13 -63.26
CA LEU A 5 18.94 9.77 -63.86
C LEU A 5 19.95 10.93 -64.12
N LEU A 6 21.30 10.77 -64.07
CA LEU A 6 22.20 9.63 -63.72
C LEU A 6 23.66 10.12 -63.46
N SER A 7 24.47 9.27 -62.79
CA SER A 7 25.96 9.18 -62.85
C SER A 7 26.80 10.33 -62.22
N ALA A 8 28.03 10.10 -61.71
CA ALA A 8 28.88 8.90 -61.72
C ALA A 8 29.83 8.79 -60.48
N LEU A 9 30.34 7.56 -60.25
CA LEU A 9 31.57 7.10 -59.56
C LEU A 9 32.37 8.11 -58.69
N ALA A 10 32.75 7.82 -57.43
CA ALA A 10 33.88 6.93 -57.03
C ALA A 10 34.03 6.88 -55.48
N LEU A 11 34.79 6.00 -54.78
CA LEU A 11 35.39 4.67 -55.03
C LEU A 11 35.79 4.00 -53.67
N LEU A 12 35.80 2.65 -53.62
CA LEU A 12 36.61 1.72 -52.79
C LEU A 12 36.98 1.99 -51.30
N SER A 13 36.54 1.07 -50.41
CA SER A 13 37.35 0.39 -49.36
C SER A 13 36.55 -0.77 -48.71
N PRO A 14 37.20 -1.74 -48.01
CA PRO A 14 36.82 -3.16 -48.20
C PRO A 14 35.91 -3.79 -47.12
N VAL A 15 35.34 -4.94 -47.49
CA VAL A 15 34.56 -5.83 -46.62
C VAL A 15 35.47 -6.50 -45.60
N LEU A 16 35.09 -6.43 -44.31
CA LEU A 16 35.70 -7.19 -43.22
C LEU A 16 34.64 -8.06 -42.54
N ALA A 17 35.07 -9.24 -42.10
CA ALA A 17 34.23 -10.37 -41.74
C ALA A 17 33.26 -10.11 -40.57
N VAL A 18 32.05 -10.67 -40.71
CA VAL A 18 31.15 -10.97 -39.59
C VAL A 18 31.35 -12.46 -39.24
N PRO A 19 31.57 -12.84 -37.97
CA PRO A 19 31.77 -14.23 -37.60
C PRO A 19 30.48 -15.05 -37.74
N GLN A 20 30.61 -16.31 -38.10
CA GLN A 20 29.46 -17.22 -38.22
C GLN A 20 28.94 -17.62 -36.83
N VAL A 21 27.63 -17.65 -36.69
CA VAL A 21 26.96 -18.36 -35.57
C VAL A 21 26.81 -19.81 -36.01
N GLU A 22 27.46 -20.72 -35.31
CA GLU A 22 27.31 -22.15 -35.52
C GLU A 22 25.89 -22.59 -35.16
N ALA A 23 25.32 -23.47 -35.97
CA ALA A 23 23.98 -23.99 -35.75
C ALA A 23 24.06 -25.27 -34.91
N ASP A 24 23.51 -25.24 -33.70
CA ASP A 24 23.37 -26.42 -32.84
C ASP A 24 22.52 -27.52 -33.51
N PRO A 25 22.83 -28.81 -33.26
CA PRO A 25 22.18 -29.93 -33.91
C PRO A 25 20.73 -30.14 -33.44
N ALA A 26 19.89 -30.66 -34.33
CA ALA A 26 18.50 -30.97 -34.04
C ALA A 26 18.36 -32.03 -32.91
N PRO A 27 17.40 -31.88 -31.98
CA PRO A 27 17.21 -32.84 -30.90
C PRO A 27 16.65 -34.18 -31.41
N GLU A 28 17.23 -35.27 -30.93
CA GLU A 28 16.76 -36.63 -31.19
C GLU A 28 15.35 -36.89 -30.66
N LYS A 29 14.64 -37.82 -31.30
CA LYS A 29 13.31 -38.28 -30.87
C LYS A 29 13.42 -39.05 -29.55
N ALA A 30 12.91 -38.46 -28.47
CA ALA A 30 12.64 -39.22 -27.25
C ALA A 30 11.55 -40.27 -27.51
N ALA A 31 11.81 -41.53 -27.19
CA ALA A 31 10.86 -42.63 -27.35
C ALA A 31 9.79 -42.60 -26.24
N GLU A 32 8.53 -42.78 -26.63
CA GLU A 32 7.41 -42.91 -25.70
C GLU A 32 7.47 -44.26 -24.96
N ILE A 33 7.41 -44.22 -23.62
CA ILE A 33 7.23 -45.42 -22.78
C ILE A 33 5.73 -45.60 -22.54
N PRO A 34 5.13 -46.76 -22.87
CA PRO A 34 3.69 -46.97 -22.75
C PRO A 34 3.28 -47.21 -21.29
N VAL A 35 2.47 -46.31 -20.73
CA VAL A 35 1.82 -46.50 -19.41
C VAL A 35 0.41 -47.06 -19.61
N ALA A 36 0.12 -48.18 -18.95
CA ALA A 36 -1.17 -48.87 -19.05
C ALA A 36 -2.33 -48.07 -18.41
N PRO A 37 -3.58 -48.22 -18.88
CA PRO A 37 -4.71 -47.46 -18.37
C PRO A 37 -5.12 -47.90 -16.96
N VAL A 38 -4.95 -47.02 -15.98
CA VAL A 38 -5.55 -47.15 -14.65
C VAL A 38 -7.00 -46.64 -14.70
N ALA A 39 -7.92 -47.41 -14.13
CA ALA A 39 -9.36 -47.11 -14.14
C ALA A 39 -9.68 -45.78 -13.41
N PRO A 40 -10.71 -45.03 -13.85
CA PRO A 40 -11.06 -43.75 -13.25
C PRO A 40 -11.66 -43.91 -11.84
N ALA A 41 -10.88 -43.52 -10.83
CA ALA A 41 -11.37 -43.34 -9.47
C ALA A 41 -12.30 -42.12 -9.36
N ALA A 42 -13.22 -42.14 -8.39
CA ALA A 42 -14.30 -41.17 -8.27
C ALA A 42 -13.85 -39.71 -8.05
N SER A 43 -14.58 -38.77 -8.65
CA SER A 43 -14.37 -37.32 -8.45
C SER A 43 -14.66 -36.89 -7.01
N PRO A 44 -13.79 -36.07 -6.37
CA PRO A 44 -14.05 -35.53 -5.04
C PRO A 44 -15.12 -34.41 -5.06
N ALA A 45 -15.96 -34.38 -4.02
CA ALA A 45 -17.11 -33.48 -3.90
C ALA A 45 -16.75 -32.02 -3.57
N SER A 46 -17.69 -31.10 -3.83
CA SER A 46 -17.59 -29.68 -3.47
C SER A 46 -17.68 -29.47 -1.94
N THR A 47 -17.07 -28.39 -1.45
CA THR A 47 -16.85 -28.07 -0.03
C THR A 47 -18.08 -27.53 0.72
N HIS A 48 -19.28 -27.96 0.33
CA HIS A 48 -20.54 -27.56 0.97
C HIS A 48 -21.30 -28.79 1.49
N ALA A 49 -21.86 -28.67 2.70
CA ALA A 49 -22.68 -29.72 3.28
C ALA A 49 -23.98 -29.93 2.44
N PRO A 50 -24.49 -31.17 2.33
CA PRO A 50 -25.78 -31.42 1.68
C PRO A 50 -26.92 -30.74 2.43
N THR A 51 -27.92 -30.26 1.69
CA THR A 51 -29.11 -29.61 2.27
C THR A 51 -30.28 -30.60 2.33
N VAL A 52 -31.34 -30.24 3.06
CA VAL A 52 -32.56 -31.05 3.17
C VAL A 52 -33.74 -30.23 2.71
N PHE A 53 -34.45 -30.73 1.70
CA PHE A 53 -35.62 -30.09 1.10
C PHE A 53 -36.74 -31.11 0.88
N ASN A 54 -37.99 -30.79 1.26
CA ASN A 54 -39.13 -31.74 1.23
C ASN A 54 -38.81 -33.11 1.89
N GLY A 55 -38.06 -33.11 3.01
CA GLY A 55 -37.61 -34.33 3.69
C GLY A 55 -36.57 -35.18 2.94
N GLN A 56 -36.12 -34.77 1.75
CA GLN A 56 -35.09 -35.45 0.96
C GLN A 56 -33.75 -34.74 1.08
N THR A 57 -32.66 -35.51 1.12
CA THR A 57 -31.29 -34.97 1.11
C THR A 57 -30.88 -34.57 -0.31
N VAL A 58 -30.57 -33.29 -0.50
CA VAL A 58 -30.09 -32.72 -1.76
C VAL A 58 -28.56 -32.59 -1.67
N PRO A 59 -27.80 -33.15 -2.64
CA PRO A 59 -26.35 -32.98 -2.68
C PRO A 59 -25.98 -31.51 -2.96
N PRO A 60 -24.78 -31.05 -2.60
CA PRO A 60 -24.35 -29.69 -2.93
C PRO A 60 -24.33 -29.47 -4.45
N MET A 61 -24.76 -28.29 -4.90
CA MET A 61 -24.71 -27.90 -6.31
C MET A 61 -23.28 -28.01 -6.85
N ARG A 62 -23.14 -28.51 -8.08
CA ARG A 62 -21.82 -28.71 -8.69
C ARG A 62 -21.16 -27.37 -9.02
N GLU A 63 -19.92 -27.21 -8.59
CA GLU A 63 -19.06 -26.11 -9.03
C GLU A 63 -18.23 -26.58 -10.23
N LEU A 64 -18.28 -25.82 -11.34
CA LEU A 64 -17.48 -26.09 -12.53
C LEU A 64 -16.14 -25.36 -12.44
N LYS A 65 -15.07 -26.03 -12.87
CA LYS A 65 -13.73 -25.46 -12.97
C LYS A 65 -13.51 -24.95 -14.40
N GLY A 66 -12.75 -23.86 -14.56
CA GLY A 66 -12.50 -23.28 -15.88
C GLY A 66 -11.93 -24.26 -16.91
N ALA A 67 -11.02 -25.15 -16.49
CA ALA A 67 -10.37 -26.12 -17.37
C ALA A 67 -11.27 -27.28 -17.83
N THR A 68 -12.26 -27.71 -17.03
CA THR A 68 -13.17 -28.80 -17.37
C THR A 68 -14.52 -28.31 -17.92
N LEU A 69 -14.71 -26.98 -18.03
CA LEU A 69 -16.00 -26.39 -18.37
C LEU A 69 -16.60 -26.99 -19.64
N ASP A 70 -15.83 -27.02 -20.73
CA ASP A 70 -16.28 -27.51 -22.04
C ASP A 70 -16.56 -29.02 -22.06
N GLU A 71 -15.74 -29.80 -21.36
CA GLU A 71 -15.96 -31.25 -21.19
C GLU A 71 -17.23 -31.53 -20.40
N ASP A 72 -17.44 -30.80 -19.30
CA ASP A 72 -18.60 -30.97 -18.43
C ASP A 72 -19.91 -30.62 -19.16
N ILE A 73 -19.97 -29.48 -19.85
CA ILE A 73 -21.19 -29.06 -20.57
C ILE A 73 -21.44 -29.82 -21.88
N SER A 74 -20.48 -30.64 -22.35
CA SER A 74 -20.54 -31.35 -23.63
C SER A 74 -21.71 -32.34 -23.78
N LYS A 75 -22.30 -32.79 -22.66
CA LYS A 75 -23.35 -33.82 -22.64
C LYS A 75 -24.54 -33.43 -21.76
N GLY A 76 -25.71 -33.34 -22.38
CA GLY A 76 -26.99 -33.06 -21.74
C GLY A 76 -27.31 -31.57 -21.66
N TYR A 77 -28.32 -31.24 -20.86
CA TYR A 77 -28.72 -29.87 -20.58
C TYR A 77 -28.03 -29.38 -19.30
N TRP A 78 -27.37 -28.23 -19.39
CA TRP A 78 -26.65 -27.61 -18.28
C TRP A 78 -27.16 -26.19 -18.06
N PHE A 79 -27.80 -25.96 -16.93
CA PHE A 79 -28.10 -24.63 -16.46
C PHE A 79 -26.97 -24.18 -15.53
N VAL A 80 -26.29 -23.10 -15.92
CA VAL A 80 -25.06 -22.62 -15.25
C VAL A 80 -25.24 -21.17 -14.80
N GLU A 81 -24.96 -20.91 -13.53
CA GLU A 81 -24.77 -19.55 -13.00
C GLU A 81 -23.29 -19.15 -13.08
N PHE A 82 -22.99 -18.19 -13.94
CA PHE A 82 -21.71 -17.47 -13.97
C PHE A 82 -21.79 -16.29 -12.99
N PHE A 83 -21.05 -16.39 -11.88
CA PHE A 83 -21.12 -15.43 -10.79
C PHE A 83 -19.75 -14.88 -10.41
N SER A 84 -19.76 -13.86 -9.55
CA SER A 84 -18.60 -13.36 -8.84
C SER A 84 -18.96 -13.28 -7.35
N PRO A 85 -18.14 -13.82 -6.42
CA PRO A 85 -18.43 -13.81 -4.98
C PRO A 85 -18.52 -12.39 -4.39
N TYR A 86 -17.93 -11.40 -5.05
CA TYR A 86 -17.92 -10.00 -4.62
C TYR A 86 -19.03 -9.14 -5.27
N CYS A 87 -19.81 -9.70 -6.19
CA CYS A 87 -20.87 -8.96 -6.88
C CYS A 87 -22.15 -8.90 -6.04
N GLY A 88 -22.59 -7.68 -5.69
CA GLY A 88 -23.82 -7.45 -4.92
C GLY A 88 -25.11 -7.97 -5.57
N HIS A 89 -25.12 -8.18 -6.90
CA HIS A 89 -26.23 -8.83 -7.60
C HIS A 89 -26.16 -10.36 -7.52
N CYS A 90 -24.96 -10.95 -7.52
CA CYS A 90 -24.74 -12.39 -7.34
C CYS A 90 -25.10 -12.82 -5.91
N ILE A 91 -24.73 -12.03 -4.90
CA ILE A 91 -25.09 -12.29 -3.49
C ILE A 91 -26.62 -12.38 -3.30
N LYS A 92 -27.39 -11.57 -4.05
CA LYS A 92 -28.86 -11.63 -4.07
C LYS A 92 -29.42 -12.80 -4.90
N GLN A 93 -28.70 -13.23 -5.94
CA GLN A 93 -29.10 -14.33 -6.83
C GLN A 93 -28.86 -15.71 -6.23
N ALA A 94 -27.75 -15.90 -5.51
CA ALA A 94 -27.34 -17.17 -4.92
C ALA A 94 -28.45 -17.91 -4.12
N PRO A 95 -29.18 -17.28 -3.17
CA PRO A 95 -30.25 -17.97 -2.44
C PRO A 95 -31.45 -18.34 -3.35
N ILE A 96 -31.71 -17.54 -4.39
CA ILE A 96 -32.78 -17.82 -5.37
C ILE A 96 -32.40 -19.04 -6.21
N TYR A 97 -31.16 -19.09 -6.70
CA TYR A 97 -30.66 -20.17 -7.54
C TYR A 97 -30.47 -21.49 -6.76
N GLN A 98 -30.04 -21.41 -5.50
CA GLN A 98 -30.01 -22.57 -4.59
C GLN A 98 -31.42 -23.13 -4.33
N THR A 99 -32.40 -22.27 -4.00
CA THR A 99 -33.80 -22.70 -3.77
C THR A 99 -34.39 -23.35 -5.03
N LEU A 100 -34.09 -22.80 -6.21
CA LEU A 100 -34.51 -23.35 -7.50
C LEU A 100 -33.96 -24.76 -7.71
N TYR A 101 -32.67 -24.98 -7.43
CA TYR A 101 -32.04 -26.28 -7.56
C TYR A 101 -32.63 -27.32 -6.60
N GLU A 102 -32.78 -26.99 -5.32
CA GLU A 102 -33.37 -27.88 -4.30
C GLU A 102 -34.82 -28.26 -4.65
N PHE A 103 -35.59 -27.28 -5.13
CA PHE A 103 -36.95 -27.47 -5.58
C PHE A 103 -37.05 -28.44 -6.78
N TYR A 104 -36.24 -28.22 -7.82
CA TYR A 104 -36.29 -29.07 -9.02
C TYR A 104 -35.70 -30.46 -8.78
N TYR A 105 -34.61 -30.57 -8.03
CA TYR A 105 -33.97 -31.84 -7.69
C TYR A 105 -34.92 -32.81 -6.96
N THR A 106 -35.77 -32.28 -6.09
CA THR A 106 -36.79 -33.06 -5.35
C THR A 106 -38.12 -33.22 -6.08
N SER A 107 -38.28 -32.60 -7.26
CA SER A 107 -39.52 -32.67 -8.03
C SER A 107 -39.66 -34.00 -8.78
N LYS A 108 -40.79 -34.68 -8.61
CA LYS A 108 -41.08 -35.95 -9.31
C LYS A 108 -41.66 -35.68 -10.71
N PRO A 109 -41.18 -36.34 -11.77
CA PRO A 109 -41.83 -36.31 -13.08
C PRO A 109 -43.14 -37.09 -13.07
N VAL A 110 -44.10 -36.70 -13.90
CA VAL A 110 -45.29 -37.52 -14.19
C VAL A 110 -44.96 -38.40 -15.41
N PRO A 111 -45.04 -39.74 -15.32
CA PRO A 111 -44.82 -40.60 -16.48
C PRO A 111 -45.92 -40.38 -17.52
N THR A 112 -45.54 -40.26 -18.79
CA THR A 112 -46.51 -40.28 -19.89
C THR A 112 -46.98 -41.71 -20.13
N SER A 113 -48.18 -41.88 -20.70
CA SER A 113 -48.97 -43.13 -20.73
C SER A 113 -48.40 -44.30 -21.56
N LYS A 114 -47.09 -44.32 -21.84
CA LYS A 114 -46.38 -45.40 -22.55
C LYS A 114 -45.39 -46.19 -21.69
N GLU A 115 -45.11 -45.78 -20.46
CA GLU A 115 -44.21 -46.50 -19.54
C GLU A 115 -45.01 -47.08 -18.37
N LYS A 116 -44.97 -48.40 -18.19
CA LYS A 116 -45.69 -49.09 -17.10
C LYS A 116 -45.01 -48.85 -15.76
N GLU A 117 -45.82 -48.64 -14.73
CA GLU A 117 -45.38 -48.56 -13.33
C GLU A 117 -44.75 -49.89 -12.90
N GLY A 118 -43.51 -49.87 -12.40
CA GLY A 118 -42.80 -51.09 -12.02
C GLY A 118 -41.28 -51.00 -11.89
N ALA A 119 -40.74 -49.92 -11.32
CA ALA A 119 -39.34 -49.85 -10.87
C ALA A 119 -39.13 -48.69 -9.88
N ASP A 120 -39.29 -48.97 -8.58
CA ASP A 120 -38.81 -48.06 -7.54
C ASP A 120 -37.29 -47.82 -7.66
N SER A 121 -36.86 -46.60 -7.32
CA SER A 121 -35.46 -46.11 -7.17
C SER A 121 -34.73 -45.40 -8.34
N LEU A 122 -35.20 -45.42 -9.60
CA LEU A 122 -34.38 -44.89 -10.73
C LEU A 122 -34.77 -43.51 -11.31
N ASN A 123 -35.92 -42.94 -10.96
CA ASN A 123 -36.43 -41.68 -11.52
C ASN A 123 -35.98 -40.41 -10.75
N THR A 124 -34.68 -40.20 -10.60
CA THR A 124 -34.14 -38.90 -10.14
C THR A 124 -34.40 -37.83 -11.20
N PHE A 125 -34.84 -36.62 -10.82
CA PHE A 125 -35.15 -35.52 -11.76
C PHE A 125 -34.04 -35.28 -12.79
N THR A 126 -32.79 -35.24 -12.31
CA THR A 126 -31.58 -35.03 -13.12
C THR A 126 -31.32 -36.14 -14.14
N ARG A 127 -31.77 -37.37 -13.89
CA ARG A 127 -31.69 -38.50 -14.84
C ARG A 127 -32.84 -38.50 -15.84
N PHE A 128 -34.05 -38.17 -15.39
CA PHE A 128 -35.25 -38.23 -16.25
C PHE A 128 -35.24 -37.16 -17.35
N TYR A 129 -34.74 -35.96 -17.04
CA TYR A 129 -34.67 -34.82 -17.97
C TYR A 129 -33.25 -34.52 -18.50
N ASP A 130 -32.20 -35.18 -17.98
CA ASP A 130 -30.78 -34.86 -18.24
C ASP A 130 -30.43 -33.36 -18.07
N LEU A 131 -31.14 -32.69 -17.16
CA LEU A 131 -30.93 -31.29 -16.79
C LEU A 131 -30.13 -31.18 -15.49
N LYS A 132 -28.97 -30.53 -15.55
CA LYS A 132 -28.02 -30.35 -14.45
C LYS A 132 -27.93 -28.87 -14.08
N PHE A 133 -27.79 -28.59 -12.79
CA PHE A 133 -27.56 -27.24 -12.26
C PHE A 133 -26.12 -27.12 -11.80
N ALA A 134 -25.48 -26.01 -12.11
CA ALA A 134 -24.11 -25.74 -11.70
C ALA A 134 -23.81 -24.25 -11.53
N LYS A 135 -22.73 -23.93 -10.84
CA LYS A 135 -22.18 -22.58 -10.72
C LYS A 135 -20.71 -22.53 -11.12
N LEU A 136 -20.25 -21.41 -11.65
CA LEU A 136 -18.86 -21.16 -11.99
C LEU A 136 -18.44 -19.75 -11.54
N ASP A 137 -17.35 -19.68 -10.78
CA ASP A 137 -16.79 -18.42 -10.28
C ASP A 137 -15.88 -17.78 -11.35
N CYS A 138 -16.34 -16.66 -11.91
CA CYS A 138 -15.60 -15.90 -12.92
C CYS A 138 -14.44 -15.06 -12.38
N ILE A 139 -14.28 -14.95 -11.05
CA ILE A 139 -13.06 -14.38 -10.44
C ILE A 139 -11.96 -15.46 -10.37
N ALA A 140 -12.34 -16.71 -10.09
CA ALA A 140 -11.41 -17.84 -10.12
C ALA A 140 -11.03 -18.25 -11.55
N TYR A 141 -11.96 -18.15 -12.51
CA TYR A 141 -11.81 -18.66 -13.88
C TYR A 141 -12.22 -17.62 -14.94
N GLY A 142 -11.57 -16.46 -14.94
CA GLY A 142 -11.86 -15.35 -15.85
C GLY A 142 -11.84 -15.72 -17.34
N ASP A 143 -10.84 -16.50 -17.77
CA ASP A 143 -10.68 -16.89 -19.18
C ASP A 143 -11.84 -17.74 -19.70
N ALA A 144 -12.34 -18.66 -18.87
CA ALA A 144 -13.49 -19.51 -19.20
C ALA A 144 -14.78 -18.69 -19.34
N CYS A 145 -14.97 -17.67 -18.48
CA CYS A 145 -16.08 -16.73 -18.61
C CYS A 145 -15.96 -15.82 -19.83
N GLY A 146 -14.74 -15.37 -20.14
CA GLY A 146 -14.42 -14.63 -21.36
C GLY A 146 -14.73 -15.43 -22.63
N ALA A 147 -14.30 -16.70 -22.68
CA ALA A 147 -14.58 -17.61 -23.80
C ALA A 147 -16.09 -17.84 -24.02
N LYS A 148 -16.89 -17.89 -22.95
CA LYS A 148 -18.36 -17.96 -23.01
C LYS A 148 -19.05 -16.59 -23.16
N LYS A 149 -18.29 -15.52 -23.44
CA LYS A 149 -18.78 -14.13 -23.66
C LYS A 149 -19.56 -13.55 -22.48
N VAL A 150 -19.23 -13.97 -21.25
CA VAL A 150 -19.85 -13.44 -20.03
C VAL A 150 -19.22 -12.08 -19.68
N GLN A 151 -19.96 -11.00 -19.96
CA GLN A 151 -19.50 -9.62 -19.75
C GLN A 151 -20.00 -8.99 -18.44
N SER A 152 -20.93 -9.64 -17.74
CA SER A 152 -21.60 -9.09 -16.55
C SER A 152 -22.16 -10.19 -15.66
N PHE A 153 -22.37 -9.87 -14.37
CA PHE A 153 -22.70 -10.87 -13.34
C PHE A 153 -23.96 -10.48 -12.53
N PRO A 154 -24.81 -11.43 -12.14
CA PRO A 154 -24.79 -12.84 -12.55
C PRO A 154 -25.22 -12.97 -14.02
N THR A 155 -24.63 -13.92 -14.75
CA THR A 155 -25.15 -14.38 -16.04
C THR A 155 -25.62 -15.82 -15.89
N LEU A 156 -26.88 -16.06 -16.19
CA LEU A 156 -27.50 -17.37 -16.16
C LEU A 156 -27.61 -17.89 -17.59
N ALA A 157 -27.08 -19.07 -17.86
CA ALA A 157 -26.98 -19.63 -19.21
C ALA A 157 -27.42 -21.09 -19.23
N LEU A 158 -28.27 -21.44 -20.19
CA LEU A 158 -28.66 -22.81 -20.49
C LEU A 158 -27.86 -23.29 -21.71
N PHE A 159 -27.06 -24.34 -21.53
CA PHE A 159 -26.35 -25.04 -22.58
C PHE A 159 -27.04 -26.38 -22.91
N LYS A 160 -26.90 -26.82 -24.15
CA LYS A 160 -27.26 -28.15 -24.63
C LYS A 160 -26.07 -28.70 -25.41
N ASN A 161 -25.44 -29.76 -24.91
CA ASN A 161 -24.28 -30.40 -25.54
C ASN A 161 -23.16 -29.39 -25.94
N GLY A 162 -22.85 -28.43 -25.06
CA GLY A 162 -21.86 -27.37 -25.27
C GLY A 162 -22.36 -26.11 -25.99
N GLU A 163 -23.47 -26.17 -26.73
CA GLU A 163 -24.05 -25.00 -27.41
C GLU A 163 -24.93 -24.18 -26.48
N LEU A 164 -24.86 -22.85 -26.58
CA LEU A 164 -25.66 -21.91 -25.78
C LEU A 164 -27.08 -21.80 -26.35
N VAL A 165 -28.08 -22.27 -25.60
CA VAL A 165 -29.50 -22.24 -26.00
C VAL A 165 -30.15 -20.90 -25.67
N LYS A 166 -29.92 -20.39 -24.45
CA LYS A 166 -30.55 -19.16 -23.93
C LYS A 166 -29.71 -18.62 -22.78
N SER A 167 -29.57 -17.30 -22.71
CA SER A 167 -28.86 -16.61 -21.62
C SER A 167 -29.65 -15.40 -21.13
N LYS A 168 -29.50 -15.08 -19.85
CA LYS A 168 -30.02 -13.87 -19.22
C LYS A 168 -28.99 -13.26 -18.30
N VAL A 169 -28.90 -11.93 -18.33
CA VAL A 169 -28.02 -11.12 -17.48
C VAL A 169 -28.82 -10.51 -16.32
N GLY A 170 -28.21 -10.46 -15.14
CA GLY A 170 -28.76 -9.80 -13.96
C GLY A 170 -29.62 -10.70 -13.08
N THR A 171 -29.97 -10.19 -11.90
CA THR A 171 -30.79 -10.91 -10.92
C THR A 171 -32.16 -11.27 -11.51
N GLN A 172 -32.57 -12.53 -11.40
CA GLN A 172 -33.86 -13.05 -11.87
C GLN A 172 -34.69 -13.55 -10.69
N SER A 173 -36.01 -13.36 -10.74
CA SER A 173 -36.90 -13.89 -9.71
C SER A 173 -37.07 -15.41 -9.84
N LEU A 174 -37.40 -16.09 -8.73
CA LEU A 174 -37.67 -17.53 -8.71
C LEU A 174 -38.76 -17.93 -9.72
N LYS A 175 -39.76 -17.07 -9.93
CA LYS A 175 -40.85 -17.26 -10.89
C LYS A 175 -40.38 -17.24 -12.35
N GLU A 176 -39.46 -16.34 -12.69
CA GLU A 176 -38.90 -16.25 -14.05
C GLU A 176 -37.94 -17.40 -14.35
N LEU A 177 -37.20 -17.86 -13.35
CA LEU A 177 -36.31 -19.00 -13.46
C LEU A 177 -37.08 -20.31 -13.57
N SER A 178 -38.08 -20.51 -12.71
CA SER A 178 -39.00 -21.65 -12.84
C SER A 178 -39.68 -21.65 -14.21
N LYS A 179 -40.22 -20.52 -14.68
CA LYS A 179 -40.83 -20.45 -16.02
C LYS A 179 -39.86 -20.91 -17.12
N TRP A 180 -38.59 -20.48 -17.06
CA TRP A 180 -37.57 -20.91 -18.03
C TRP A 180 -37.22 -22.41 -17.87
N VAL A 181 -37.14 -22.93 -16.65
CA VAL A 181 -36.95 -24.37 -16.43
C VAL A 181 -38.15 -25.16 -16.98
N GLU A 182 -39.40 -24.80 -16.67
CA GLU A 182 -40.60 -25.46 -17.22
C GLU A 182 -40.66 -25.39 -18.76
N GLU A 183 -40.38 -24.23 -19.37
CA GLU A 183 -40.24 -24.10 -20.84
C GLU A 183 -39.22 -25.10 -21.40
N THR A 184 -38.12 -25.31 -20.67
CA THR A 184 -37.05 -26.24 -21.06
C THR A 184 -37.49 -27.70 -20.86
N LEU A 185 -38.13 -28.04 -19.75
CA LEU A 185 -38.62 -29.40 -19.45
C LEU A 185 -39.68 -29.85 -20.46
N GLU A 186 -40.61 -28.97 -20.83
CA GLU A 186 -41.63 -29.25 -21.85
C GLU A 186 -40.99 -29.45 -23.24
N SER A 187 -39.90 -28.71 -23.55
CA SER A 187 -39.11 -28.92 -24.78
C SER A 187 -38.32 -30.23 -24.80
N ILE A 188 -38.02 -30.79 -23.62
CA ILE A 188 -37.29 -32.07 -23.46
C ILE A 188 -38.26 -33.26 -23.53
N ARG A 189 -39.39 -33.19 -22.83
CA ARG A 189 -40.46 -34.20 -22.84
C ARG A 189 -41.83 -33.53 -22.70
N PRO A 190 -42.60 -33.33 -23.79
CA PRO A 190 -43.90 -32.69 -23.72
C PRO A 190 -44.91 -33.55 -22.93
N GLY A 191 -45.79 -32.89 -22.17
CA GLY A 191 -46.83 -33.54 -21.35
C GLY A 191 -46.32 -34.23 -20.08
N SER A 192 -45.07 -34.01 -19.67
CA SER A 192 -44.48 -34.60 -18.44
C SER A 192 -44.68 -33.75 -17.17
N ARG A 193 -45.31 -32.57 -17.32
CA ARG A 193 -45.52 -31.56 -16.28
C ARG A 193 -47.02 -31.33 -16.01
N PRO A 194 -47.41 -30.95 -14.77
CA PRO A 194 -48.81 -30.75 -14.43
C PRO A 194 -49.40 -29.51 -15.12
N ALA A 195 -50.52 -29.68 -15.84
CA ALA A 195 -51.16 -28.64 -16.64
C ALA A 195 -51.61 -27.38 -15.84
N GLY A 196 -51.75 -27.48 -14.51
CA GLY A 196 -52.08 -26.36 -13.62
C GLY A 196 -50.89 -25.47 -13.23
N GLY A 197 -49.68 -25.77 -13.72
CA GLY A 197 -48.46 -25.10 -13.30
C GLY A 197 -47.98 -25.54 -11.91
N VAL A 198 -46.81 -25.02 -11.52
CA VAL A 198 -46.06 -25.52 -10.36
C VAL A 198 -46.13 -24.54 -9.19
N LYS A 199 -46.46 -25.03 -8.00
CA LYS A 199 -46.42 -24.24 -6.75
C LYS A 199 -44.97 -24.02 -6.33
N LEU A 200 -44.55 -22.76 -6.27
CA LEU A 200 -43.17 -22.39 -5.93
C LEU A 200 -42.99 -22.16 -4.43
N PRO A 201 -41.86 -22.58 -3.84
CA PRO A 201 -41.50 -22.26 -2.46
C PRO A 201 -41.15 -20.76 -2.31
N LYS A 202 -41.11 -20.28 -1.07
CA LYS A 202 -40.47 -19.00 -0.74
C LYS A 202 -38.96 -19.18 -0.83
N VAL A 203 -38.22 -18.14 -1.23
CA VAL A 203 -36.74 -18.21 -1.33
C VAL A 203 -36.15 -18.53 0.04
N GLY A 204 -35.34 -19.59 0.13
CA GLY A 204 -34.76 -20.09 1.38
C GLY A 204 -35.70 -20.93 2.26
N ALA A 205 -36.91 -21.28 1.80
CA ALA A 205 -37.74 -22.26 2.47
C ALA A 205 -37.17 -23.69 2.27
N LYS A 206 -37.42 -24.58 3.23
CA LYS A 206 -36.98 -25.99 3.17
C LYS A 206 -38.04 -26.93 2.60
N GLU A 207 -39.28 -26.46 2.42
CA GLU A 207 -40.40 -27.26 1.92
C GLU A 207 -41.34 -26.39 1.09
N VAL A 208 -42.18 -27.04 0.28
CA VAL A 208 -43.23 -26.39 -0.50
C VAL A 208 -44.52 -26.37 0.31
N GLU A 209 -45.14 -25.20 0.49
CA GLU A 209 -46.41 -25.07 1.22
C GLU A 209 -47.56 -25.78 0.46
N GLY A 210 -47.80 -27.05 0.83
CA GLY A 210 -48.95 -27.87 0.43
C GLY A 210 -48.67 -28.88 -0.68
N GLY A 211 -48.07 -30.02 -0.33
CA GLY A 211 -47.93 -31.21 -1.18
C GLY A 211 -47.59 -32.51 -0.41
N ALA A 212 -48.59 -33.39 -0.26
CA ALA A 212 -48.52 -34.82 0.11
C ALA A 212 -47.49 -35.30 1.16
N LYS A 213 -47.98 -35.59 2.39
CA LYS A 213 -47.38 -36.65 3.23
C LYS A 213 -47.59 -38.00 2.53
N PRO A 214 -46.60 -38.92 2.49
CA PRO A 214 -46.85 -40.31 2.14
C PRO A 214 -47.65 -41.01 3.25
N ASP A 215 -48.52 -41.94 2.87
CA ASP A 215 -49.43 -42.62 3.80
C ASP A 215 -48.70 -43.42 4.89
N GLY A 216 -49.00 -43.07 6.14
CA GLY A 216 -48.80 -43.92 7.31
C GLY A 216 -50.18 -44.38 7.79
N SER A 217 -50.35 -45.69 7.95
CA SER A 217 -51.61 -46.38 8.23
C SER A 217 -52.48 -45.77 9.35
N GLU A 218 -53.76 -45.63 9.04
CA GLU A 218 -54.99 -45.67 9.86
C GLU A 218 -55.00 -45.20 11.33
N ALA A 219 -56.06 -44.46 11.67
CA ALA A 219 -56.25 -43.80 12.96
C ALA A 219 -57.14 -44.58 13.94
N LYS A 220 -56.91 -44.34 15.25
CA LYS A 220 -57.89 -44.18 16.34
C LYS A 220 -57.15 -43.88 17.66
N GLY A 221 -57.47 -42.86 18.45
CA GLY A 221 -58.40 -41.74 18.29
C GLY A 221 -58.65 -41.03 19.65
N LYS A 222 -59.39 -39.90 19.59
CA LYS A 222 -59.91 -39.05 20.69
C LYS A 222 -59.08 -37.82 21.13
N ASP A 223 -59.65 -36.68 20.75
CA ASP A 223 -59.49 -35.28 21.19
C ASP A 223 -59.97 -35.06 22.67
N PRO A 224 -60.00 -33.80 23.20
CA PRO A 224 -58.92 -32.82 23.35
C PRO A 224 -58.94 -32.10 24.73
N ALA A 225 -58.14 -31.02 24.85
CA ALA A 225 -58.44 -29.74 25.55
C ALA A 225 -57.54 -29.32 26.72
N ALA A 226 -57.46 -27.98 26.88
CA ALA A 226 -56.69 -27.19 27.86
C ALA A 226 -55.15 -27.31 27.76
N GLY A 227 -54.37 -26.27 28.01
CA GLY A 227 -54.69 -24.89 28.38
C GLY A 227 -53.39 -24.16 28.77
N ALA A 228 -53.25 -22.87 28.45
CA ALA A 228 -52.01 -22.15 28.68
C ALA A 228 -51.73 -21.89 30.18
N ALA A 229 -50.46 -21.83 30.60
CA ALA A 229 -49.80 -20.59 31.06
C ALA A 229 -48.55 -20.81 31.96
N ALA A 230 -47.72 -19.76 31.95
CA ALA A 230 -46.84 -19.31 33.04
C ALA A 230 -45.57 -20.12 33.43
N ALA A 231 -44.45 -19.40 33.42
CA ALA A 231 -43.16 -19.83 33.96
C ALA A 231 -43.05 -19.56 35.47
N SER A 232 -42.14 -20.24 36.17
CA SER A 232 -40.96 -19.58 36.79
C SER A 232 -40.16 -20.46 37.74
N LYS A 233 -38.93 -19.99 38.01
CA LYS A 233 -37.99 -20.30 39.11
C LYS A 233 -36.88 -21.33 38.87
N GLN A 234 -35.78 -21.07 39.58
CA GLN A 234 -34.40 -21.41 39.21
C GLN A 234 -33.72 -22.22 40.32
N ASN A 235 -32.71 -22.99 39.91
CA ASN A 235 -31.44 -23.34 40.59
C ASN A 235 -31.32 -23.22 42.11
N ALA A 236 -30.87 -24.31 42.74
CA ALA A 236 -29.80 -24.26 43.74
C ALA A 236 -28.86 -25.48 43.65
N LEU A 237 -27.62 -25.25 44.08
CA LEU A 237 -26.41 -26.08 44.22
C LEU A 237 -26.62 -27.52 44.79
N ALA A 238 -25.66 -28.45 44.78
CA ALA A 238 -24.19 -28.32 44.66
C ALA A 238 -23.49 -29.54 44.03
N SER A 239 -22.25 -29.33 43.57
CA SER A 239 -21.31 -30.34 43.09
C SER A 239 -20.39 -30.84 44.22
N ALA A 240 -20.01 -32.13 44.22
CA ALA A 240 -18.70 -32.59 44.73
C ALA A 240 -18.38 -34.07 44.40
N SER A 241 -17.39 -34.31 43.54
CA SER A 241 -16.28 -35.25 43.79
C SER A 241 -15.23 -35.09 42.69
N VAL A 242 -13.95 -35.20 43.06
CA VAL A 242 -12.80 -34.72 42.27
C VAL A 242 -11.63 -35.68 42.42
N SER A 243 -10.83 -35.81 41.35
CA SER A 243 -9.45 -36.33 41.29
C SER A 243 -9.18 -37.83 41.47
N SER A 244 -8.37 -38.37 40.56
CA SER A 244 -6.94 -38.53 40.86
C SER A 244 -6.08 -38.61 39.58
N ALA A 245 -4.84 -38.13 39.67
CA ALA A 245 -3.81 -38.25 38.64
C ALA A 245 -2.42 -38.17 39.29
N SER A 246 -1.47 -39.04 38.90
CA SER A 246 0.00 -38.93 39.07
C SER A 246 0.68 -40.30 38.78
N PRO A 247 2.01 -40.38 38.55
CA PRO A 247 2.78 -39.60 37.57
C PRO A 247 3.85 -40.45 36.83
N ALA A 248 4.38 -39.98 35.68
CA ALA A 248 5.63 -40.49 35.11
C ALA A 248 6.44 -39.36 34.44
N LYS A 249 7.78 -39.50 34.42
CA LYS A 249 8.73 -38.40 34.25
C LYS A 249 9.35 -38.31 32.84
N THR A 250 9.61 -37.07 32.42
CA THR A 250 10.78 -36.58 31.67
C THR A 250 11.17 -37.27 30.36
N SER A 251 10.95 -36.57 29.24
CA SER A 251 12.08 -35.97 28.52
C SER A 251 11.64 -34.79 27.64
N SER A 252 12.41 -33.71 27.68
CA SER A 252 12.29 -32.58 26.78
C SER A 252 12.85 -32.94 25.41
N ALA A 253 12.02 -32.92 24.37
CA ALA A 253 12.46 -32.87 22.98
C ALA A 253 11.84 -31.64 22.33
N THR A 254 12.69 -30.77 21.79
CA THR A 254 12.28 -29.58 21.04
C THR A 254 11.58 -30.03 19.78
N LEU A 255 10.24 -29.98 19.75
CA LEU A 255 9.51 -29.94 18.50
C LEU A 255 9.61 -28.52 17.97
N GLU A 256 10.65 -28.25 17.18
CA GLU A 256 10.51 -27.29 16.10
C GLU A 256 9.35 -27.80 15.24
N SER A 257 8.20 -27.15 15.33
CA SER A 257 7.10 -27.42 14.41
C SER A 257 7.56 -27.05 13.01
N ASP A 258 7.40 -27.95 12.04
CA ASP A 258 7.59 -27.69 10.61
C ASP A 258 6.60 -26.60 10.15
N TYR A 259 6.98 -25.35 10.43
CA TYR A 259 6.15 -24.19 10.23
C TYR A 259 6.31 -23.74 8.77
N HIS A 260 5.28 -24.03 7.98
CA HIS A 260 5.19 -23.59 6.59
C HIS A 260 4.24 -22.39 6.49
N PRO A 261 4.74 -21.16 6.25
CA PRO A 261 3.91 -20.00 5.99
C PRO A 261 2.94 -20.23 4.82
N ASN A 262 1.66 -19.90 4.99
CA ASN A 262 0.65 -19.87 3.92
C ASN A 262 0.74 -21.04 2.91
N PRO A 263 0.49 -22.30 3.32
CA PRO A 263 0.58 -23.46 2.42
C PRO A 263 -0.50 -23.44 1.32
N ALA A 264 -1.59 -22.70 1.52
CA ALA A 264 -2.67 -22.55 0.55
C ALA A 264 -2.31 -21.58 -0.60
N GLY A 265 -1.45 -20.59 -0.37
CA GLY A 265 -1.18 -19.51 -1.32
C GLY A 265 -2.35 -18.52 -1.44
N THR A 266 -3.06 -18.24 -0.35
CA THR A 266 -4.30 -17.44 -0.34
C THR A 266 -4.35 -16.48 0.85
N SER A 267 -4.91 -15.29 0.66
CA SER A 267 -5.13 -14.36 1.78
C SER A 267 -6.17 -14.89 2.76
N MET A 268 -5.79 -15.05 4.03
CA MET A 268 -6.69 -15.53 5.09
C MET A 268 -7.54 -14.39 5.67
N PRO A 269 -8.87 -14.51 5.76
CA PRO A 269 -9.69 -13.55 6.48
C PRO A 269 -9.48 -13.70 8.00
N LEU A 270 -9.03 -12.62 8.63
CA LEU A 270 -8.70 -12.54 10.06
C LEU A 270 -9.81 -11.79 10.83
N THR A 271 -10.34 -12.46 11.84
CA THR A 271 -11.17 -11.86 12.90
C THR A 271 -10.28 -11.41 14.07
N ALA A 272 -10.81 -10.62 15.01
CA ALA A 272 -10.06 -10.17 16.19
C ALA A 272 -9.40 -11.31 16.97
N GLU A 273 -10.13 -12.41 17.21
CA GLU A 273 -9.63 -13.61 17.91
C GLU A 273 -8.50 -14.31 17.13
N LYS A 274 -8.68 -14.51 15.81
CA LYS A 274 -7.66 -15.12 14.95
C LYS A 274 -6.42 -14.24 14.86
N PHE A 275 -6.59 -12.93 14.75
CA PHE A 275 -5.50 -11.97 14.71
C PHE A 275 -4.65 -12.06 15.99
N GLN A 276 -5.28 -12.01 17.16
CA GLN A 276 -4.54 -12.11 18.43
C GLN A 276 -3.77 -13.43 18.52
N LYS A 277 -4.41 -14.56 18.18
CA LYS A 277 -3.81 -15.91 18.28
C LYS A 277 -2.71 -16.17 17.25
N LEU A 278 -2.89 -15.75 16.00
CA LEU A 278 -2.03 -16.12 14.86
C LEU A 278 -1.01 -15.03 14.47
N VAL A 279 -1.21 -13.78 14.88
CA VAL A 279 -0.35 -12.65 14.50
C VAL A 279 0.37 -12.08 15.71
N THR A 280 -0.35 -11.81 16.80
CA THR A 280 0.23 -11.13 17.98
C THR A 280 0.96 -12.08 18.92
N THR A 281 0.43 -13.29 19.14
CA THR A 281 1.03 -14.28 20.06
C THR A 281 2.24 -15.01 19.47
N THR A 282 2.29 -15.18 18.15
CA THR A 282 3.37 -15.87 17.42
C THR A 282 4.37 -14.87 16.83
N ARG A 283 5.64 -15.25 16.66
CA ARG A 283 6.66 -14.40 15.99
C ARG A 283 6.73 -14.62 14.47
N GLU A 284 5.67 -15.18 13.91
CA GLU A 284 5.51 -15.48 12.49
C GLU A 284 5.39 -14.19 11.67
N PRO A 285 5.97 -14.11 10.46
CA PRO A 285 5.82 -12.96 9.60
C PRO A 285 4.43 -12.98 8.93
N TRP A 286 3.69 -11.89 9.06
CA TRP A 286 2.37 -11.71 8.47
C TRP A 286 2.27 -10.39 7.71
N PHE A 287 1.80 -10.41 6.47
CA PHE A 287 1.46 -9.21 5.72
C PHE A 287 -0.07 -9.11 5.59
N ILE A 288 -0.65 -8.04 6.16
CA ILE A 288 -2.10 -7.94 6.40
C ILE A 288 -2.65 -6.67 5.76
N LYS A 289 -3.67 -6.84 4.91
CA LYS A 289 -4.43 -5.75 4.28
C LYS A 289 -5.68 -5.44 5.09
N PHE A 290 -5.76 -4.22 5.61
CA PHE A 290 -6.95 -3.65 6.22
C PHE A 290 -7.78 -2.95 5.15
N TYR A 291 -9.03 -3.38 4.98
CA TYR A 291 -9.88 -2.95 3.87
C TYR A 291 -11.34 -2.76 4.27
N ALA A 292 -12.10 -2.08 3.41
CA ALA A 292 -13.56 -2.03 3.48
C ALA A 292 -14.16 -2.44 2.11
N PRO A 293 -15.19 -3.30 2.06
CA PRO A 293 -15.74 -3.85 0.81
C PRO A 293 -16.28 -2.80 -0.18
N TRP A 294 -16.77 -1.66 0.31
CA TRP A 294 -17.27 -0.55 -0.52
C TRP A 294 -16.17 0.38 -1.06
N CYS A 295 -14.92 0.24 -0.60
CA CYS A 295 -13.84 1.12 -1.00
C CYS A 295 -13.28 0.72 -2.38
N HIS A 296 -13.47 1.57 -3.39
CA HIS A 296 -12.97 1.34 -4.74
C HIS A 296 -11.45 1.08 -4.79
N HIS A 297 -10.65 1.81 -4.01
CA HIS A 297 -9.20 1.55 -3.92
C HIS A 297 -8.87 0.18 -3.31
N CYS A 298 -9.71 -0.36 -2.40
CA CYS A 298 -9.52 -1.72 -1.89
C CYS A 298 -9.84 -2.77 -2.95
N GLN A 299 -10.91 -2.56 -3.72
CA GLN A 299 -11.32 -3.43 -4.82
C GLN A 299 -10.25 -3.50 -5.92
N ALA A 300 -9.62 -2.36 -6.25
CA ALA A 300 -8.52 -2.30 -7.21
C ALA A 300 -7.27 -3.07 -6.77
N VAL A 301 -6.97 -3.13 -5.46
CA VAL A 301 -5.81 -3.86 -4.91
C VAL A 301 -6.11 -5.34 -4.68
N ALA A 302 -7.39 -5.73 -4.53
CA ALA A 302 -7.79 -7.12 -4.27
C ALA A 302 -7.19 -8.18 -5.23
N PRO A 303 -7.20 -8.01 -6.57
CA PRO A 303 -6.57 -8.98 -7.48
C PRO A 303 -5.06 -9.09 -7.23
N ASN A 304 -4.36 -7.96 -7.13
CA ASN A 304 -2.91 -7.91 -6.90
C ASN A 304 -2.52 -8.57 -5.56
N TRP A 305 -3.31 -8.35 -4.52
CA TRP A 305 -3.14 -8.97 -3.21
C TRP A 305 -3.30 -10.50 -3.27
N SER A 306 -4.28 -10.98 -4.04
CA SER A 306 -4.52 -12.41 -4.23
C SER A 306 -3.41 -13.09 -5.05
N GLN A 307 -2.79 -12.37 -6.00
CA GLN A 307 -1.65 -12.85 -6.76
C GLN A 307 -0.39 -12.92 -5.89
N MET A 308 -0.05 -11.83 -5.18
CA MET A 308 1.06 -11.82 -4.20
C MET A 308 0.92 -12.96 -3.18
N ALA A 309 -0.29 -13.25 -2.71
CA ALA A 309 -0.54 -14.36 -1.78
C ALA A 309 -0.22 -15.76 -2.36
N ARG A 310 -0.31 -15.94 -3.68
CA ARG A 310 0.06 -17.18 -4.38
C ARG A 310 1.58 -17.26 -4.59
N GLU A 311 2.20 -16.16 -4.97
CA GLU A 311 3.65 -16.10 -5.25
C GLU A 311 4.48 -16.20 -3.96
N MET A 312 3.96 -15.69 -2.84
CA MET A 312 4.56 -15.81 -1.50
C MET A 312 4.15 -17.09 -0.73
N LYS A 313 3.53 -18.07 -1.40
CA LYS A 313 3.19 -19.38 -0.82
C LYS A 313 4.45 -20.06 -0.25
N GLY A 314 4.37 -20.57 0.98
CA GLY A 314 5.51 -21.17 1.67
C GLY A 314 6.53 -20.18 2.25
N LYS A 315 6.47 -18.88 1.89
CA LYS A 315 7.41 -17.84 2.34
C LYS A 315 6.82 -16.91 3.40
N LEU A 316 5.56 -16.48 3.24
CA LEU A 316 4.95 -15.44 4.07
C LEU A 316 3.46 -15.69 4.32
N ASN A 317 2.98 -15.46 5.55
CA ASN A 317 1.55 -15.46 5.83
C ASN A 317 0.90 -14.18 5.28
N VAL A 318 -0.18 -14.34 4.52
CA VAL A 318 -0.94 -13.21 3.96
C VAL A 318 -2.34 -13.20 4.54
N GLY A 319 -2.71 -12.08 5.15
CA GLY A 319 -4.00 -11.89 5.81
C GLY A 319 -4.81 -10.73 5.22
N GLU A 320 -6.10 -10.71 5.51
CA GLU A 320 -6.95 -9.54 5.28
C GLU A 320 -7.98 -9.35 6.40
N VAL A 321 -8.25 -8.09 6.75
CA VAL A 321 -9.16 -7.69 7.82
C VAL A 321 -10.19 -6.73 7.26
N ASN A 322 -11.48 -7.11 7.38
CA ASN A 322 -12.59 -6.26 6.98
C ASN A 322 -12.97 -5.28 8.11
N CYS A 323 -12.60 -4.01 7.93
CA CYS A 323 -12.80 -2.96 8.92
C CYS A 323 -14.24 -2.46 9.08
N ASP A 324 -15.17 -2.81 8.19
CA ASP A 324 -16.60 -2.56 8.44
C ASP A 324 -17.14 -3.47 9.55
N ILE A 325 -16.57 -4.67 9.69
CA ILE A 325 -16.92 -5.66 10.72
C ILE A 325 -16.00 -5.44 11.94
N GLU A 326 -14.69 -5.52 11.74
CA GLU A 326 -13.66 -5.55 12.79
C GLU A 326 -13.14 -4.14 13.16
N LYS A 327 -14.08 -3.22 13.41
CA LYS A 327 -13.80 -1.78 13.65
C LYS A 327 -12.79 -1.52 14.77
N ARG A 328 -12.82 -2.33 15.84
CA ARG A 328 -11.88 -2.20 16.98
C ARG A 328 -10.47 -2.58 16.56
N LEU A 329 -10.31 -3.77 15.98
CA LEU A 329 -9.02 -4.26 15.48
C LEU A 329 -8.37 -3.26 14.51
N CYS A 330 -9.11 -2.67 13.58
CA CYS A 330 -8.55 -1.68 12.66
C CYS A 330 -8.14 -0.37 13.36
N LYS A 331 -8.89 0.07 14.39
CA LYS A 331 -8.51 1.23 15.20
C LYS A 331 -7.24 0.94 16.02
N ASP A 332 -7.15 -0.24 16.63
CA ASP A 332 -6.02 -0.66 17.47
C ASP A 332 -4.76 -0.90 16.63
N ALA A 333 -4.93 -1.40 15.40
CA ALA A 333 -3.88 -1.46 14.37
C ALA A 333 -3.48 -0.07 13.82
N GLY A 334 -4.17 1.02 14.18
CA GLY A 334 -3.82 2.38 13.76
C GLY A 334 -4.22 2.75 12.33
N VAL A 335 -5.19 2.04 11.74
CA VAL A 335 -5.64 2.26 10.36
C VAL A 335 -6.33 3.62 10.22
N ARG A 336 -5.78 4.50 9.39
CA ARG A 336 -6.27 5.88 9.15
C ARG A 336 -7.07 6.04 7.86
N GLY A 337 -6.99 5.08 6.94
CA GLY A 337 -7.67 5.08 5.66
C GLY A 337 -7.68 3.67 5.04
N TYR A 338 -8.24 3.52 3.84
CA TYR A 338 -8.34 2.21 3.18
C TYR A 338 -7.88 2.27 1.70
N PRO A 339 -7.16 1.26 1.19
CA PRO A 339 -6.53 0.17 1.95
C PRO A 339 -5.27 0.66 2.69
N THR A 340 -5.08 0.17 3.91
CA THR A 340 -3.81 0.24 4.65
C THR A 340 -3.25 -1.17 4.72
N MET A 341 -1.94 -1.33 4.51
CA MET A 341 -1.26 -2.62 4.56
C MET A 341 -0.18 -2.55 5.64
N HIS A 342 -0.10 -3.59 6.47
CA HIS A 342 0.89 -3.66 7.53
C HIS A 342 1.60 -5.01 7.53
N PHE A 343 2.92 -4.97 7.63
CA PHE A 343 3.71 -6.13 8.01
C PHE A 343 3.72 -6.24 9.53
N PHE A 344 3.53 -7.46 10.04
CA PHE A 344 3.51 -7.80 11.46
C PHE A 344 4.49 -8.91 11.75
N ARG A 345 5.06 -8.85 12.95
CA ARG A 345 5.84 -9.95 13.53
C ARG A 345 5.65 -9.94 15.05
N GLY A 346 4.76 -10.79 15.55
CA GLY A 346 4.30 -10.70 16.93
C GLY A 346 3.56 -9.38 17.19
N GLY A 347 3.92 -8.71 18.30
CA GLY A 347 3.32 -7.43 18.69
C GLY A 347 3.80 -6.20 17.92
N GLU A 348 4.83 -6.32 17.08
CA GLU A 348 5.44 -5.20 16.35
C GLU A 348 4.92 -5.16 14.89
N ARG A 349 4.77 -3.94 14.34
CA ARG A 349 4.20 -3.70 13.01
C ARG A 349 4.85 -2.55 12.27
N VAL A 350 4.78 -2.58 10.93
CA VAL A 350 5.24 -1.52 10.02
C VAL A 350 4.20 -1.28 8.93
N GLU A 351 3.92 -0.02 8.60
CA GLU A 351 3.00 0.39 7.54
C GLU A 351 3.71 0.34 6.17
N TYR A 352 3.04 -0.20 5.15
CA TYR A 352 3.53 -0.22 3.77
C TYR A 352 2.91 0.93 2.98
N ASP A 353 3.71 1.95 2.71
CA ASP A 353 3.36 3.16 1.97
C ASP A 353 3.80 3.13 0.49
N GLY A 354 4.19 1.95 -0.02
CA GLY A 354 4.65 1.77 -1.39
C GLY A 354 3.55 1.73 -2.46
N LEU A 355 3.97 1.53 -3.71
CA LEU A 355 3.06 1.33 -4.84
C LEU A 355 2.28 0.01 -4.68
N ARG A 356 1.09 -0.06 -5.27
CA ARG A 356 0.16 -1.19 -5.08
C ARG A 356 0.21 -2.20 -6.23
N GLY A 357 1.28 -2.20 -7.01
CA GLY A 357 1.54 -3.19 -8.06
C GLY A 357 1.92 -4.54 -7.46
N VAL A 358 1.74 -5.61 -8.23
CA VAL A 358 2.10 -6.98 -7.77
C VAL A 358 3.60 -7.08 -7.48
N GLY A 359 4.45 -6.57 -8.38
CA GLY A 359 5.90 -6.57 -8.20
C GLY A 359 6.36 -5.78 -6.96
N ASP A 360 5.79 -4.60 -6.73
CA ASP A 360 6.13 -3.75 -5.57
C ASP A 360 5.77 -4.43 -4.24
N LEU A 361 4.62 -5.11 -4.21
CA LEU A 361 4.14 -5.86 -3.05
C LEU A 361 4.99 -7.10 -2.78
N ILE A 362 5.44 -7.81 -3.82
CA ILE A 362 6.32 -8.98 -3.69
C ILE A 362 7.73 -8.54 -3.25
N ALA A 363 8.31 -7.53 -3.88
CA ALA A 363 9.66 -7.04 -3.53
C ALA A 363 9.73 -6.60 -2.05
N PHE A 364 8.68 -5.92 -1.56
CA PHE A 364 8.54 -5.61 -0.14
C PHE A 364 8.36 -6.86 0.72
N ALA A 365 7.50 -7.79 0.31
CA ALA A 365 7.23 -9.04 1.03
C ALA A 365 8.49 -9.93 1.17
N GLU A 366 9.33 -10.02 0.14
CA GLU A 366 10.61 -10.74 0.18
C GLU A 366 11.60 -10.03 1.11
N THR A 367 11.78 -8.71 0.96
CA THR A 367 12.64 -7.88 1.85
C THR A 367 12.21 -7.98 3.32
N ALA A 368 10.90 -8.07 3.58
CA ALA A 368 10.33 -8.21 4.91
C ALA A 368 10.58 -9.60 5.53
N VAL A 369 10.57 -10.66 4.71
CA VAL A 369 10.94 -12.02 5.14
C VAL A 369 12.45 -12.12 5.40
N GLU A 370 13.30 -11.54 4.55
CA GLU A 370 14.76 -11.50 4.77
C GLU A 370 15.13 -10.79 6.08
N SER A 371 14.59 -9.59 6.30
CA SER A 371 14.74 -8.83 7.55
C SER A 371 14.15 -9.58 8.76
N GLY A 372 13.20 -10.50 8.50
CA GLY A 372 12.66 -11.45 9.46
C GLY A 372 13.67 -12.47 9.98
N THR A 373 14.83 -12.67 9.35
CA THR A 373 15.83 -13.64 9.84
C THR A 373 16.64 -13.14 11.05
N GLY A 374 16.56 -11.85 11.38
CA GLY A 374 17.29 -11.21 12.48
C GLY A 374 18.57 -10.51 12.02
N VAL A 375 19.37 -10.01 12.96
CA VAL A 375 20.61 -9.27 12.64
C VAL A 375 21.75 -10.26 12.36
N VAL A 376 22.11 -10.39 11.08
CA VAL A 376 23.18 -11.27 10.57
C VAL A 376 24.56 -10.78 11.04
N ASP A 377 25.40 -11.71 11.51
CA ASP A 377 26.82 -11.48 11.84
C ASP A 377 27.66 -11.64 10.57
N VAL A 378 28.47 -10.63 10.23
CA VAL A 378 29.16 -10.52 8.93
C VAL A 378 30.65 -10.26 9.11
N ASP A 379 31.47 -10.88 8.26
CA ASP A 379 32.91 -10.66 8.23
C ASP A 379 33.27 -9.45 7.32
N ALA A 380 34.54 -9.03 7.34
CA ALA A 380 35.00 -7.90 6.54
C ALA A 380 34.86 -8.10 5.02
N ALA A 381 34.93 -9.36 4.54
CA ALA A 381 34.78 -9.68 3.13
C ALA A 381 33.31 -9.62 2.69
N ALA A 382 32.39 -10.25 3.43
CA ALA A 382 30.95 -10.15 3.18
C ALA A 382 30.46 -8.71 3.30
N PHE A 383 30.96 -7.94 4.28
CA PHE A 383 30.63 -6.52 4.42
C PHE A 383 31.00 -5.71 3.16
N SER A 384 32.20 -5.91 2.62
CA SER A 384 32.62 -5.22 1.38
C SER A 384 31.77 -5.66 0.17
N ALA A 385 31.42 -6.95 0.07
CA ALA A 385 30.54 -7.46 -0.99
C ALA A 385 29.07 -7.00 -0.86
N MET A 386 28.63 -6.58 0.34
CA MET A 386 27.34 -5.92 0.53
C MET A 386 27.40 -4.43 0.17
N GLU A 387 28.50 -3.72 0.48
CA GLU A 387 28.66 -2.30 0.09
C GLU A 387 28.67 -2.07 -1.44
N GLU A 388 28.94 -3.10 -2.24
CA GLU A 388 28.81 -3.05 -3.71
C GLU A 388 27.36 -3.18 -4.22
N LYS A 389 26.46 -3.75 -3.41
CA LYS A 389 25.07 -4.06 -3.77
C LYS A 389 24.05 -3.12 -3.13
N GLU A 390 24.29 -2.78 -1.87
CA GLU A 390 23.40 -1.99 -1.01
C GLU A 390 24.00 -0.59 -0.83
N GLU A 391 23.27 0.46 -1.21
CA GLU A 391 23.76 1.85 -1.08
C GLU A 391 23.83 2.31 0.40
N VAL A 392 23.09 1.65 1.30
CA VAL A 392 23.02 1.96 2.74
C VAL A 392 23.03 0.70 3.60
N ILE A 393 23.99 0.62 4.52
CA ILE A 393 24.13 -0.47 5.48
C ILE A 393 24.34 0.08 6.89
N PHE A 394 23.48 -0.29 7.83
CA PHE A 394 23.72 -0.08 9.25
C PHE A 394 24.59 -1.20 9.82
N LEU A 395 25.69 -0.84 10.47
CA LEU A 395 26.66 -1.77 11.04
C LEU A 395 26.76 -1.55 12.55
N TYR A 396 26.46 -2.59 13.31
CA TYR A 396 26.69 -2.65 14.76
C TYR A 396 27.99 -3.38 15.07
N LEU A 397 29.00 -2.64 15.50
CA LEU A 397 30.30 -3.18 15.91
C LEU A 397 30.27 -3.50 17.41
N TYR A 398 30.56 -4.76 17.73
CA TYR A 398 30.41 -5.33 19.05
C TYR A 398 31.65 -6.13 19.47
N ASP A 399 31.71 -6.45 20.76
CA ASP A 399 32.78 -7.22 21.39
C ASP A 399 32.17 -8.23 22.37
N HIS A 400 32.99 -9.18 22.86
CA HIS A 400 32.61 -10.24 23.81
C HIS A 400 31.94 -9.74 25.09
N ALA A 401 32.13 -8.46 25.46
CA ALA A 401 31.50 -7.81 26.62
C ALA A 401 30.07 -7.29 26.37
N THR A 402 29.55 -7.30 25.14
CA THR A 402 28.18 -6.86 24.83
C THR A 402 27.12 -7.84 25.34
N THR A 403 25.97 -7.34 25.80
CA THR A 403 24.97 -8.19 26.48
C THR A 403 23.86 -8.64 25.54
N SER A 404 23.14 -9.70 25.92
CA SER A 404 21.95 -10.17 25.18
C SER A 404 20.85 -9.09 25.06
N GLU A 405 20.80 -8.12 25.98
CA GLU A 405 19.88 -6.98 25.89
C GLU A 405 20.19 -6.06 24.70
N ASP A 406 21.48 -5.88 24.37
CA ASP A 406 21.92 -5.08 23.23
C ASP A 406 21.42 -5.70 21.91
N PHE A 407 21.59 -7.03 21.75
CA PHE A 407 21.07 -7.74 20.58
C PHE A 407 19.54 -7.72 20.50
N GLN A 408 18.83 -7.87 21.62
CA GLN A 408 17.37 -7.72 21.64
C GLN A 408 16.91 -6.30 21.29
N ALA A 409 17.67 -5.26 21.64
CA ALA A 409 17.37 -3.89 21.22
C ALA A 409 17.54 -3.70 19.71
N LEU A 410 18.60 -4.29 19.12
CA LEU A 410 18.84 -4.27 17.68
C LEU A 410 17.80 -5.06 16.87
N GLU A 411 17.39 -6.23 17.36
CA GLU A 411 16.38 -7.06 16.67
C GLU A 411 15.04 -6.32 16.49
N ARG A 412 14.62 -5.51 17.47
CA ARG A 412 13.40 -4.68 17.37
C ARG A 412 13.48 -3.62 16.26
N LEU A 413 14.69 -3.12 15.95
CA LEU A 413 14.88 -2.13 14.90
C LEU A 413 14.73 -2.73 13.49
N THR A 414 14.99 -4.03 13.31
CA THR A 414 14.99 -4.69 11.98
C THR A 414 13.69 -4.49 11.22
N LEU A 415 12.54 -4.54 11.89
CA LEU A 415 11.23 -4.36 11.27
C LEU A 415 11.09 -2.95 10.69
N SER A 416 11.43 -1.92 11.47
CA SER A 416 11.29 -0.52 11.05
C SER A 416 12.24 -0.12 9.92
N LEU A 417 13.18 -0.97 9.52
CA LEU A 417 14.14 -0.74 8.43
C LEU A 417 13.77 -1.47 7.13
N ILE A 418 12.71 -2.30 7.13
CA ILE A 418 12.25 -3.04 5.96
C ILE A 418 11.98 -2.09 4.79
N GLY A 419 12.61 -2.35 3.65
CA GLY A 419 12.49 -1.52 2.44
C GLY A 419 13.31 -0.22 2.46
N HIS A 420 14.08 0.04 3.52
CA HIS A 420 14.92 1.23 3.65
C HIS A 420 16.41 0.89 3.69
N ALA A 421 16.86 0.02 4.60
CA ALA A 421 18.27 -0.33 4.75
C ALA A 421 18.47 -1.66 5.48
N LYS A 422 19.61 -2.33 5.24
CA LYS A 422 19.98 -3.57 5.96
C LYS A 422 20.73 -3.23 7.26
N LEU A 423 20.44 -3.98 8.32
CA LEU A 423 21.14 -3.91 9.61
C LEU A 423 21.93 -5.20 9.82
N VAL A 424 23.25 -5.07 9.97
CA VAL A 424 24.19 -6.18 10.21
C VAL A 424 25.00 -5.90 11.47
N LYS A 425 25.55 -6.94 12.08
CA LYS A 425 26.49 -6.85 13.21
C LYS A 425 27.83 -7.46 12.83
N SER A 426 28.90 -7.02 13.48
CA SER A 426 30.22 -7.65 13.32
C SER A 426 31.11 -7.43 14.54
N LYS A 427 32.03 -8.38 14.72
CA LYS A 427 33.13 -8.37 15.71
C LYS A 427 34.51 -8.30 15.05
N ASP A 428 34.58 -8.17 13.72
CA ASP A 428 35.83 -8.29 12.97
C ASP A 428 36.81 -7.15 13.24
N ALA A 429 38.03 -7.50 13.66
CA ALA A 429 39.11 -6.55 13.91
C ALA A 429 39.41 -5.66 12.68
N LYS A 430 39.35 -6.22 11.46
CA LYS A 430 39.56 -5.46 10.21
C LYS A 430 38.53 -4.35 10.00
N LEU A 431 37.27 -4.56 10.40
CA LEU A 431 36.24 -3.52 10.33
C LEU A 431 36.43 -2.47 11.42
N ASN A 432 36.82 -2.89 12.64
CA ASN A 432 37.18 -1.97 13.72
C ASN A 432 38.34 -1.05 13.32
N GLU A 433 39.39 -1.58 12.68
CA GLU A 433 40.52 -0.80 12.15
C GLU A 433 40.08 0.16 11.02
N ARG A 434 39.34 -0.34 10.01
CA ARG A 434 38.83 0.47 8.89
C ARG A 434 38.01 1.67 9.37
N PHE A 435 37.12 1.45 10.34
CA PHE A 435 36.24 2.48 10.90
C PHE A 435 36.81 3.20 12.14
N LYS A 436 38.09 2.94 12.49
CA LYS A 436 38.81 3.58 13.61
C LYS A 436 38.07 3.46 14.95
N ILE A 437 37.45 2.31 15.19
CA ILE A 437 36.69 2.01 16.40
C ILE A 437 37.62 1.48 17.50
N SER A 438 37.69 2.22 18.60
CA SER A 438 38.46 1.89 19.81
C SER A 438 37.59 1.67 21.05
N THR A 439 36.27 1.81 20.92
CA THR A 439 35.29 1.67 22.00
C THR A 439 34.09 0.89 21.49
N TRP A 440 33.53 -0.01 22.30
CA TRP A 440 32.37 -0.83 21.97
C TRP A 440 31.31 -0.72 23.06
N PRO A 441 30.02 -0.95 22.75
CA PRO A 441 29.47 -1.12 21.39
C PRO A 441 29.40 0.19 20.60
N ARG A 442 29.40 0.08 19.26
CA ARG A 442 29.22 1.24 18.36
C ARG A 442 28.27 0.90 17.22
N LEU A 443 27.32 1.80 16.97
CA LEU A 443 26.47 1.78 15.80
C LEU A 443 26.96 2.84 14.80
N LEU A 444 27.09 2.45 13.55
CA LEU A 444 27.37 3.36 12.42
C LEU A 444 26.50 2.98 11.22
N VAL A 445 26.46 3.87 10.24
CA VAL A 445 25.87 3.61 8.92
C VAL A 445 26.90 3.90 7.85
N SER A 446 27.17 2.93 6.99
CA SER A 446 27.92 3.14 5.76
C SER A 446 26.91 3.53 4.68
N ARG A 447 27.00 4.77 4.19
CA ARG A 447 26.29 5.23 3.00
C ARG A 447 27.30 5.40 1.90
N ASP A 448 27.20 4.60 0.84
CA ASP A 448 28.15 4.63 -0.27
C ASP A 448 29.64 4.46 0.16
N GLY A 449 29.90 3.68 1.23
CA GLY A 449 31.24 3.51 1.82
C GLY A 449 31.67 4.60 2.81
N VAL A 450 30.87 5.65 3.01
CA VAL A 450 31.14 6.76 3.93
C VAL A 450 30.45 6.52 5.29
N PRO A 451 31.20 6.37 6.39
CA PRO A 451 30.62 6.10 7.71
C PRO A 451 30.07 7.36 8.37
N THR A 452 28.81 7.30 8.84
CA THR A 452 28.24 8.24 9.81
C THR A 452 28.03 7.50 11.14
N TYR A 453 28.53 8.04 12.25
CA TYR A 453 28.50 7.36 13.56
C TYR A 453 27.32 7.82 14.43
N TYR A 454 26.74 6.90 15.21
CA TYR A 454 25.78 7.25 16.25
C TYR A 454 26.50 7.77 17.49
N THR A 455 26.16 9.00 17.92
CA THR A 455 26.82 9.69 19.04
C THR A 455 26.22 9.30 20.40
N ALA A 456 26.29 8.02 20.75
CA ALA A 456 25.95 7.54 22.09
C ALA A 456 26.99 8.00 23.13
N LEU A 457 26.50 8.43 24.31
CA LEU A 457 27.34 8.82 25.46
C LEU A 457 27.62 7.62 26.37
N ALA A 458 26.66 6.71 26.51
CA ALA A 458 26.75 5.47 27.27
C ALA A 458 26.10 4.30 26.51
N PRO A 459 26.47 3.02 26.79
CA PRO A 459 25.87 1.86 26.12
C PRO A 459 24.33 1.80 26.23
N LYS A 460 23.76 2.23 27.37
CA LYS A 460 22.30 2.34 27.55
C LYS A 460 21.61 3.19 26.48
N ASP A 461 22.28 4.19 25.92
CA ASP A 461 21.70 5.07 24.90
C ASP A 461 21.57 4.33 23.56
N THR A 462 22.42 3.33 23.31
CA THR A 462 22.27 2.41 22.15
C THR A 462 21.13 1.40 22.32
N ARG A 463 20.58 1.27 23.53
CA ARG A 463 19.37 0.46 23.82
C ARG A 463 18.07 1.27 23.70
N ASP A 464 18.13 2.61 23.60
CA ASP A 464 16.94 3.43 23.40
C ASP A 464 16.45 3.31 21.95
N PHE A 465 15.48 2.42 21.75
CA PHE A 465 14.81 2.18 20.48
C PHE A 465 14.38 3.48 19.79
N ARG A 466 13.86 4.49 20.50
CA ARG A 466 13.35 5.72 19.86
C ARG A 466 14.49 6.62 19.40
N ALA A 467 15.50 6.80 20.24
CA ALA A 467 16.65 7.63 19.92
C ALA A 467 17.48 7.02 18.77
N VAL A 468 17.66 5.70 18.78
CA VAL A 468 18.34 4.99 17.69
C VAL A 468 17.49 4.99 16.42
N LEU A 469 16.20 4.63 16.47
CA LEU A 469 15.34 4.62 15.28
C LEU A 469 15.25 6.01 14.63
N SER A 470 15.10 7.08 15.41
CA SER A 470 15.05 8.44 14.87
C SER A 470 16.36 8.84 14.17
N TRP A 471 17.51 8.40 14.69
CA TRP A 471 18.80 8.60 14.02
C TRP A 471 18.93 7.72 12.75
N MET A 472 18.45 6.47 12.78
CA MET A 472 18.45 5.59 11.61
C MET A 472 17.57 6.17 10.50
N GLN A 473 16.35 6.62 10.81
CA GLN A 473 15.46 7.30 9.86
C GLN A 473 16.13 8.54 9.24
N LYS A 474 16.88 9.33 10.01
CA LYS A 474 17.64 10.47 9.43
C LYS A 474 18.75 10.05 8.45
N ASN A 475 19.21 8.80 8.47
CA ASN A 475 20.37 8.34 7.70
C ASN A 475 20.12 7.08 6.85
N TRP A 476 18.89 6.59 6.72
CA TRP A 476 18.56 5.37 5.96
C TRP A 476 18.49 5.59 4.45
N LEU A 477 18.51 6.84 3.98
CA LEU A 477 18.58 7.17 2.56
C LEU A 477 20.06 7.24 2.12
N PRO A 478 20.38 6.77 0.90
CA PRO A 478 21.71 6.92 0.31
C PRO A 478 22.08 8.39 0.11
N ILE A 479 23.31 8.69 -0.35
CA ILE A 479 23.73 10.08 -0.55
C ILE A 479 22.95 10.76 -1.68
N VAL A 480 22.48 10.00 -2.67
CA VAL A 480 21.66 10.48 -3.80
C VAL A 480 20.51 9.49 -4.10
N PRO A 481 19.44 9.46 -3.29
CA PRO A 481 18.28 8.59 -3.50
C PRO A 481 17.51 8.91 -4.78
N GLU A 482 16.78 7.91 -5.28
CA GLU A 482 15.72 8.12 -6.25
C GLU A 482 14.50 8.77 -5.57
N LEU A 483 13.99 9.85 -6.17
CA LEU A 483 12.77 10.53 -5.77
C LEU A 483 11.55 9.75 -6.29
N SER A 484 10.79 9.19 -5.36
CA SER A 484 9.60 8.39 -5.59
C SER A 484 8.41 8.94 -4.81
N SER A 485 7.19 8.46 -5.09
CA SER A 485 5.99 8.96 -4.42
C SER A 485 5.94 8.70 -2.90
N SER A 486 6.68 7.71 -2.39
CA SER A 486 6.72 7.37 -0.96
C SER A 486 7.72 8.26 -0.19
N ASN A 487 8.93 8.46 -0.73
CA ASN A 487 10.00 9.23 -0.07
C ASN A 487 10.03 10.73 -0.45
N ALA A 488 9.22 11.20 -1.40
CA ALA A 488 9.28 12.57 -1.89
C ALA A 488 9.20 13.65 -0.79
N ARG A 489 8.26 13.53 0.16
CA ARG A 489 8.17 14.49 1.28
C ARG A 489 9.38 14.42 2.19
N GLU A 490 9.82 13.21 2.53
CA GLU A 490 10.98 13.01 3.38
C GLU A 490 12.22 13.65 2.79
N ILE A 491 12.42 13.56 1.47
CA ILE A 491 13.54 14.18 0.74
C ILE A 491 13.39 15.70 0.62
N MET A 492 12.19 16.19 0.25
CA MET A 492 11.97 17.57 -0.22
C MET A 492 11.65 18.58 0.88
N ASP A 493 10.99 18.16 1.96
CA ASP A 493 10.56 19.06 3.03
C ASP A 493 11.76 19.49 3.91
N GLY A 494 11.82 20.76 4.32
CA GLY A 494 12.84 21.27 5.25
C GLY A 494 14.26 21.45 4.69
N ALA A 495 14.55 21.02 3.46
CA ALA A 495 15.88 21.05 2.84
C ALA A 495 15.91 21.80 1.50
N TYR A 496 17.10 22.27 1.08
CA TYR A 496 17.35 22.59 -0.32
C TYR A 496 17.71 21.29 -1.03
N VAL A 497 16.94 20.89 -2.05
CA VAL A 497 17.19 19.64 -2.77
C VAL A 497 17.80 19.91 -4.13
N VAL A 498 19.03 19.46 -4.32
CA VAL A 498 19.67 19.33 -5.63
C VAL A 498 19.09 18.09 -6.31
N LEU A 499 18.13 18.28 -7.20
CA LEU A 499 17.41 17.21 -7.90
C LEU A 499 17.95 17.06 -9.33
N GLY A 500 18.60 15.93 -9.60
CA GLY A 500 18.97 15.53 -10.96
C GLY A 500 17.79 14.93 -11.71
N ILE A 501 17.45 15.50 -12.86
CA ILE A 501 16.47 14.96 -13.81
C ILE A 501 17.25 14.11 -14.81
N LEU A 502 17.25 12.79 -14.60
CA LEU A 502 18.06 11.81 -15.33
C LEU A 502 17.17 10.86 -16.15
N SER A 503 17.70 10.22 -17.19
CA SER A 503 16.90 9.33 -18.06
C SER A 503 17.53 7.95 -18.19
N ARG A 504 16.82 6.89 -17.74
CA ARG A 504 17.29 5.50 -17.86
C ARG A 504 17.51 5.05 -19.31
N ASP A 505 16.79 5.63 -20.27
CA ASP A 505 16.92 5.40 -21.71
C ASP A 505 18.33 5.67 -22.27
N ARG A 506 19.13 6.51 -21.58
CA ARG A 506 20.50 6.87 -21.95
C ARG A 506 21.47 6.39 -20.88
N ALA A 507 21.65 5.07 -20.81
CA ALA A 507 22.40 4.40 -19.74
C ALA A 507 23.81 4.97 -19.49
N ASP A 508 24.55 5.32 -20.54
CA ASP A 508 25.91 5.87 -20.42
C ASP A 508 25.93 7.25 -19.75
N GLU A 509 25.04 8.15 -20.18
CA GLU A 509 24.88 9.48 -19.57
C GLU A 509 24.39 9.35 -18.12
N PHE A 510 23.37 8.52 -17.89
CA PHE A 510 22.77 8.27 -16.57
C PHE A 510 23.81 7.84 -15.52
N VAL A 511 24.69 6.89 -15.86
CA VAL A 511 25.73 6.39 -14.94
C VAL A 511 26.77 7.48 -14.65
N VAL A 512 27.15 8.29 -15.64
CA VAL A 512 28.09 9.40 -15.47
C VAL A 512 27.46 10.51 -14.62
N ALA A 513 26.22 10.90 -14.89
CA ALA A 513 25.51 11.93 -14.16
C ALA A 513 25.21 11.54 -12.70
N LYS A 514 24.76 10.31 -12.44
CA LYS A 514 24.57 9.81 -11.06
C LYS A 514 25.90 9.86 -10.29
N ARG A 515 27.02 9.50 -10.92
CA ARG A 515 28.37 9.61 -10.33
C ARG A 515 28.78 11.05 -10.06
N GLU A 516 28.56 11.97 -11.00
CA GLU A 516 28.91 13.39 -10.85
C GLU A 516 28.08 14.11 -9.77
N ILE A 517 26.78 13.83 -9.68
CA ILE A 517 25.91 14.33 -8.61
C ILE A 517 26.37 13.78 -7.25
N LYS A 518 26.72 12.49 -7.16
CA LYS A 518 27.27 11.88 -5.93
C LYS A 518 28.62 12.48 -5.53
N ASN A 519 29.51 12.74 -6.49
CA ASN A 519 30.77 13.44 -6.24
C ASN A 519 30.53 14.88 -5.73
N ALA A 520 29.56 15.59 -6.30
CA ALA A 520 29.15 16.93 -5.83
C ALA A 520 28.60 16.89 -4.39
N ALA A 521 27.76 15.90 -4.09
CA ALA A 521 27.18 15.71 -2.76
C ALA A 521 28.24 15.47 -1.70
N LEU A 522 29.19 14.55 -1.96
CA LEU A 522 30.28 14.24 -1.03
C LEU A 522 31.21 15.45 -0.82
N GLU A 523 31.58 16.17 -1.88
CA GLU A 523 32.42 17.37 -1.78
C GLU A 523 31.69 18.52 -1.05
N TRP A 524 30.35 18.62 -1.19
CA TRP A 524 29.56 19.58 -0.42
C TRP A 524 29.49 19.22 1.07
N ILE A 525 29.23 17.95 1.41
CA ILE A 525 29.17 17.46 2.79
C ILE A 525 30.51 17.66 3.50
N ASP A 526 31.64 17.37 2.84
CA ASP A 526 32.98 17.63 3.37
C ASP A 526 33.22 19.13 3.62
N LYS A 527 32.83 20.00 2.67
CA LYS A 527 32.94 21.46 2.84
C LYS A 527 32.08 21.99 3.99
N GLN A 528 30.85 21.52 4.14
CA GLN A 528 29.99 21.89 5.26
C GLN A 528 30.54 21.39 6.59
N THR A 529 31.08 20.17 6.63
CA THR A 529 31.70 19.60 7.83
C THR A 529 32.94 20.38 8.24
N LYS A 530 33.83 20.73 7.29
CA LYS A 530 35.01 21.57 7.54
C LYS A 530 34.66 22.98 7.97
N ALA A 531 33.68 23.62 7.33
CA ALA A 531 33.20 24.95 7.73
C ALA A 531 32.63 24.94 9.16
N PHE A 532 31.82 23.94 9.50
CA PHE A 532 31.27 23.77 10.86
C PHE A 532 32.37 23.48 11.91
N GLN A 533 33.39 22.69 11.57
CA GLN A 533 34.53 22.44 12.44
C GLN A 533 35.38 23.70 12.68
N LEU A 534 35.63 24.49 11.62
CA LEU A 534 36.36 25.76 11.67
C LEU A 534 35.61 26.80 12.49
N GLU A 535 34.34 27.03 12.22
CA GLU A 535 33.49 27.96 12.99
C GLU A 535 33.43 27.57 14.48
N ARG A 536 33.29 26.28 14.79
CA ARG A 536 33.35 25.77 16.16
C ARG A 536 34.74 25.93 16.79
N GLN A 537 35.81 25.98 15.99
CA GLN A 537 37.16 26.30 16.45
C GLN A 537 37.30 27.79 16.73
N GLU A 538 36.95 28.66 15.80
CA GLU A 538 36.96 30.13 15.96
C GLU A 538 36.19 30.56 17.22
N LEU A 539 35.07 29.91 17.55
CA LEU A 539 34.32 30.18 18.78
C LEU A 539 34.97 29.66 20.07
N ARG A 540 35.77 28.59 19.99
CA ARG A 540 36.61 28.14 21.12
C ARG A 540 37.77 29.10 21.32
N ASP A 541 38.44 29.50 20.23
CA ASP A 541 39.60 30.38 20.25
C ASP A 541 39.18 31.79 20.73
N ALA A 542 38.02 32.30 20.27
CA ALA A 542 37.43 33.54 20.78
C ALA A 542 36.95 33.44 22.25
N LYS A 543 36.52 32.26 22.73
CA LYS A 543 36.25 32.04 24.16
C LYS A 543 37.55 32.05 24.97
N GLN A 544 38.60 31.42 24.46
CA GLN A 544 39.90 31.31 25.09
C GLN A 544 40.59 32.69 25.20
N LEU A 545 40.57 33.48 24.12
CA LEU A 545 41.09 34.85 24.11
C LEU A 545 40.42 35.75 25.17
N ARG A 546 39.11 35.59 25.41
CA ARG A 546 38.40 36.31 26.50
C ARG A 546 38.76 35.83 27.90
N ILE A 547 39.23 34.59 28.05
CA ILE A 547 39.74 34.08 29.32
C ILE A 547 41.13 34.68 29.57
N GLU A 548 42.00 34.65 28.57
CA GLU A 548 43.36 35.24 28.62
C GLU A 548 43.30 36.75 28.89
N GLU A 549 42.47 37.51 28.15
CA GLU A 549 42.25 38.96 28.37
C GLU A 549 41.71 39.27 29.79
N ALA A 550 40.96 38.36 30.41
CA ALA A 550 40.46 38.50 31.77
C ALA A 550 41.50 38.10 32.83
N GLU A 551 42.37 37.12 32.53
CA GLU A 551 43.48 36.70 33.40
C GLU A 551 44.58 37.77 33.42
N ASP A 552 44.96 38.34 32.27
CA ASP A 552 45.90 39.46 32.14
C ASP A 552 45.43 40.71 32.91
N ARG A 553 44.11 40.97 32.92
CA ARG A 553 43.50 42.07 33.68
C ARG A 553 43.20 41.73 35.15
N ASN A 554 43.45 40.50 35.59
CA ASN A 554 43.08 39.97 36.90
C ASN A 554 41.57 40.13 37.27
N ASP A 555 40.67 40.23 36.27
CA ASP A 555 39.24 40.42 36.50
C ASP A 555 38.51 39.08 36.74
N GLN A 556 38.34 38.75 38.02
CA GLN A 556 37.63 37.56 38.50
C GLN A 556 36.12 37.53 38.15
N ARG A 557 35.52 38.64 37.72
CA ARG A 557 34.14 38.67 37.21
C ARG A 557 34.13 38.33 35.72
N ALA A 558 34.98 38.97 34.92
CA ALA A 558 35.14 38.68 33.49
C ALA A 558 35.56 37.22 33.26
N LEU A 559 36.50 36.70 34.06
CA LEU A 559 36.95 35.31 34.02
C LEU A 559 35.81 34.30 34.23
N ARG A 560 34.95 34.53 35.23
CA ARG A 560 33.78 33.68 35.49
C ARG A 560 32.76 33.78 34.35
N ALA A 561 32.51 34.99 33.83
CA ALA A 561 31.64 35.19 32.68
C ALA A 561 32.15 34.43 31.45
N ALA A 562 33.41 34.61 31.07
CA ALA A 562 34.04 33.95 29.93
C ALA A 562 34.03 32.42 30.07
N LYS A 563 34.41 31.88 31.24
CA LYS A 563 34.37 30.43 31.51
C LYS A 563 32.95 29.85 31.40
N SER A 564 31.92 30.59 31.80
CA SER A 564 30.51 30.18 31.76
C SER A 564 29.88 30.09 30.35
N ILE A 565 30.48 30.70 29.33
CA ILE A 565 29.97 30.68 27.94
C ILE A 565 29.92 29.23 27.43
N ARG A 566 28.73 28.77 27.03
CA ARG A 566 28.55 27.50 26.31
C ARG A 566 28.59 27.76 24.81
N ILE A 567 29.25 26.88 24.06
CA ILE A 567 29.37 26.96 22.60
C ILE A 567 28.36 25.95 22.01
N ASN A 568 27.13 26.41 21.79
CA ASN A 568 26.05 25.64 21.18
C ASN A 568 25.95 26.01 19.69
N MET A 569 26.21 25.07 18.79
CA MET A 569 26.09 25.31 17.32
C MET A 569 24.75 24.88 16.74
N ASP A 570 23.92 24.22 17.53
CA ASP A 570 22.60 23.73 17.13
C ASP A 570 21.55 24.85 17.02
N GLU A 571 21.86 26.06 17.52
CA GLU A 571 20.97 27.22 17.57
C GLU A 571 21.03 28.10 16.30
N ILE A 572 21.91 27.80 15.33
CA ILE A 572 22.02 28.54 14.06
C ILE A 572 21.14 27.86 13.00
N PRO A 573 19.99 28.42 12.60
CA PRO A 573 19.09 27.78 11.64
C PRO A 573 19.67 27.80 10.22
N ARG A 574 20.42 26.75 9.86
CA ARG A 574 20.87 26.48 8.49
C ARG A 574 19.95 25.47 7.85
N LYS A 575 19.32 25.84 6.74
CA LYS A 575 18.58 24.92 5.90
C LYS A 575 19.56 23.94 5.27
N GLU A 576 19.41 22.64 5.55
CA GLU A 576 20.33 21.63 5.05
C GLU A 576 20.20 21.45 3.54
N VAL A 577 21.26 20.96 2.88
CA VAL A 577 21.23 20.61 1.46
C VAL A 577 21.24 19.11 1.32
N ARG A 578 20.29 18.59 0.53
CA ARG A 578 20.21 17.20 0.14
C ARG A 578 20.35 17.07 -1.37
N PHE A 579 20.72 15.88 -1.81
CA PHE A 579 20.87 15.53 -3.22
C PHE A 579 19.91 14.38 -3.49
N ALA A 580 19.30 14.36 -4.67
CA ALA A 580 18.41 13.29 -5.12
C ALA A 580 18.40 13.26 -6.65
N TRP A 581 17.86 12.20 -7.23
CA TRP A 581 17.59 12.15 -8.66
C TRP A 581 16.17 11.64 -8.93
N VAL A 582 15.59 12.02 -10.07
CA VAL A 582 14.26 11.58 -10.50
C VAL A 582 14.33 11.08 -11.93
N ASP A 583 13.60 10.00 -12.21
CA ASP A 583 13.42 9.51 -13.57
C ASP A 583 12.61 10.53 -14.38
N GLY A 584 13.29 11.21 -15.29
CA GLY A 584 12.70 12.24 -16.14
C GLY A 584 11.62 11.68 -17.07
N VAL A 585 11.80 10.47 -17.59
CA VAL A 585 10.88 9.87 -18.57
C VAL A 585 9.59 9.44 -17.87
N PHE A 586 9.72 8.74 -16.74
CA PHE A 586 8.56 8.31 -15.94
C PHE A 586 7.77 9.49 -15.37
N TRP A 587 8.46 10.54 -14.90
CA TRP A 587 7.83 11.71 -14.28
C TRP A 587 7.66 12.93 -15.21
N GLU A 588 7.81 12.78 -16.54
CA GLU A 588 7.85 13.89 -17.51
C GLU A 588 6.70 14.89 -17.32
N ARG A 589 5.47 14.38 -17.12
CA ARG A 589 4.28 15.22 -16.92
C ARG A 589 4.41 16.12 -15.69
N TRP A 590 4.87 15.57 -14.56
CA TRP A 590 5.03 16.31 -13.31
C TRP A 590 6.14 17.37 -13.44
N ILE A 591 7.31 16.97 -13.95
CA ILE A 591 8.47 17.86 -14.15
C ILE A 591 8.08 19.04 -15.05
N ARG A 592 7.38 18.77 -16.15
CA ARG A 592 6.88 19.80 -17.08
C ARG A 592 5.86 20.72 -16.44
N THR A 593 4.99 20.24 -15.56
CA THR A 593 3.99 21.09 -14.87
C THR A 593 4.57 21.90 -13.70
N THR A 594 5.57 21.37 -12.99
CA THR A 594 6.09 21.96 -11.75
C THR A 594 7.31 22.86 -11.99
N PHE A 595 8.18 22.48 -12.93
CA PHE A 595 9.43 23.20 -13.23
C PHE A 595 9.48 23.75 -14.66
N GLY A 596 8.53 23.40 -15.54
CA GLY A 596 8.51 23.87 -16.94
C GLY A 596 9.60 23.25 -17.82
N ILE A 597 10.31 22.23 -17.33
CA ILE A 597 11.44 21.59 -18.03
C ILE A 597 10.93 20.45 -18.91
N THR A 598 11.53 20.28 -20.10
CA THR A 598 11.30 19.10 -20.95
C THR A 598 12.54 18.20 -20.98
N VAL A 599 12.32 16.89 -20.90
CA VAL A 599 13.37 15.87 -20.70
C VAL A 599 14.13 15.56 -22.00
N LYS A 600 13.59 15.99 -23.14
CA LYS A 600 14.20 15.84 -24.47
C LYS A 600 15.45 16.69 -24.67
N GLU A 601 15.67 17.70 -23.82
CA GLU A 601 16.78 18.65 -23.92
C GLU A 601 18.07 18.20 -23.23
N GLY A 602 18.12 16.94 -22.78
CA GLY A 602 19.24 16.35 -22.06
C GLY A 602 19.00 16.27 -20.55
N GLU A 603 19.96 15.67 -19.84
CA GLU A 603 19.91 15.62 -18.37
C GLU A 603 20.15 17.00 -17.77
N ARG A 604 19.38 17.34 -16.73
CA ARG A 604 19.44 18.65 -16.07
C ARG A 604 19.43 18.50 -14.57
N VAL A 605 19.90 19.51 -13.86
CA VAL A 605 19.78 19.62 -12.40
C VAL A 605 18.93 20.84 -12.07
N ILE A 606 18.12 20.74 -11.03
CA ILE A 606 17.48 21.87 -10.38
C ILE A 606 17.82 21.89 -8.90
N ILE A 607 17.76 23.06 -8.28
CA ILE A 607 17.79 23.22 -6.83
C ILE A 607 16.39 23.64 -6.40
N ASN A 608 15.68 22.83 -5.60
CA ASN A 608 14.32 23.13 -5.13
C ASN A 608 14.31 23.50 -3.64
N ASP A 609 13.40 24.40 -3.28
CA ASP A 609 13.05 24.83 -1.93
C ASP A 609 11.52 24.72 -1.78
N GLU A 610 11.06 23.53 -1.36
CA GLU A 610 9.64 23.19 -1.32
C GLU A 610 8.86 24.04 -0.31
N ASP A 611 9.43 24.24 0.89
CA ASP A 611 8.87 25.06 1.96
C ASP A 611 8.51 26.49 1.52
N ASN A 612 9.25 27.02 0.54
CA ASN A 612 9.05 28.36 -0.03
C ASN A 612 8.47 28.38 -1.45
N ARG A 613 8.22 27.21 -2.04
CA ARG A 613 7.73 27.00 -3.42
C ARG A 613 8.61 27.66 -4.49
N ARG A 614 9.93 27.50 -4.34
CA ARG A 614 10.95 28.15 -5.18
C ARG A 614 11.94 27.14 -5.74
N TYR A 615 12.45 27.41 -6.94
CA TYR A 615 13.53 26.61 -7.52
C TYR A 615 14.52 27.47 -8.35
N TRP A 616 15.68 26.90 -8.61
CA TRP A 616 16.71 27.43 -9.51
C TRP A 616 17.11 26.33 -10.50
N ASP A 617 17.07 26.66 -11.78
CA ASP A 617 17.38 25.78 -12.92
C ASP A 617 18.52 26.30 -13.80
N GLN A 618 19.06 27.48 -13.47
CA GLN A 618 20.08 28.20 -14.23
C GLN A 618 21.29 28.55 -13.36
N THR A 619 22.46 28.55 -14.01
CA THR A 619 23.71 29.06 -13.47
C THR A 619 23.74 30.59 -13.45
N ILE A 620 24.76 31.18 -12.81
CA ILE A 620 25.00 32.63 -12.84
C ILE A 620 25.21 33.20 -14.26
N THR A 621 25.55 32.32 -15.23
CA THR A 621 25.69 32.69 -16.65
C THR A 621 24.38 32.61 -17.45
N GLY A 622 23.28 32.21 -16.82
CA GLY A 622 21.98 31.97 -17.48
C GLY A 622 21.87 30.59 -18.16
N ASN A 623 22.98 29.88 -18.35
CA ASN A 623 22.97 28.51 -18.87
C ASN A 623 22.28 27.55 -17.87
N PRO A 624 21.52 26.53 -18.33
CA PRO A 624 20.93 25.51 -17.46
C PRO A 624 21.98 24.77 -16.62
N ILE A 625 21.60 24.32 -15.41
CA ILE A 625 22.48 23.51 -14.58
C ILE A 625 22.54 22.08 -15.16
N VAL A 626 23.75 21.64 -15.48
CA VAL A 626 24.02 20.28 -15.99
C VAL A 626 24.47 19.38 -14.83
N PRO A 627 24.31 18.04 -14.92
CA PRO A 627 24.75 17.11 -13.88
C PRO A 627 26.28 16.92 -13.89
N SER A 628 27.01 17.99 -13.59
CA SER A 628 28.46 17.99 -13.40
C SER A 628 28.82 18.60 -12.06
N ARG A 629 29.86 18.05 -11.42
CA ARG A 629 30.27 18.46 -10.07
C ARG A 629 30.55 19.96 -9.95
N THR A 630 31.18 20.57 -10.96
CA THR A 630 31.50 22.01 -10.96
C THR A 630 30.25 22.87 -11.09
N SER A 631 29.37 22.58 -12.05
CA SER A 631 28.13 23.34 -12.28
C SER A 631 27.22 23.33 -11.04
N ILE A 632 27.08 22.17 -10.42
CA ILE A 632 26.29 22.00 -9.19
C ILE A 632 26.90 22.79 -8.02
N LEU A 633 28.20 22.65 -7.76
CA LEU A 633 28.84 23.30 -6.61
C LEU A 633 28.97 24.81 -6.76
N GLU A 634 29.13 25.34 -7.97
CA GLU A 634 29.17 26.79 -8.22
C GLU A 634 27.78 27.43 -8.07
N THR A 635 26.72 26.77 -8.54
CA THR A 635 25.36 27.27 -8.37
C THR A 635 24.89 27.18 -6.93
N LEU A 636 25.12 26.04 -6.27
CA LEU A 636 24.69 25.81 -4.90
C LEU A 636 25.28 26.82 -3.90
N LYS A 637 26.56 27.20 -4.05
CA LYS A 637 27.18 28.29 -3.26
C LYS A 637 26.46 29.63 -3.39
N ASN A 638 25.90 29.93 -4.57
CA ASN A 638 25.21 31.17 -4.85
C ASN A 638 23.73 31.15 -4.43
N VAL A 639 23.12 29.95 -4.34
CA VAL A 639 21.76 29.75 -3.81
C VAL A 639 21.73 29.75 -2.28
N VAL A 640 22.67 29.08 -1.62
CA VAL A 640 22.72 28.93 -0.14
C VAL A 640 23.28 30.18 0.56
N ALA A 641 23.81 31.15 -0.20
CA ALA A 641 24.21 32.44 0.35
C ALA A 641 23.03 33.19 0.99
N SER A 642 23.29 33.94 2.06
CA SER A 642 22.31 34.81 2.72
C SER A 642 22.73 36.27 2.55
N PRO A 643 22.07 37.08 1.69
CA PRO A 643 20.97 36.73 0.78
C PRO A 643 21.43 35.92 -0.46
N PRO A 644 20.50 35.18 -1.12
CA PRO A 644 20.82 34.38 -2.30
C PRO A 644 21.19 35.30 -3.47
N LYS A 645 22.25 34.93 -4.20
CA LYS A 645 22.77 35.71 -5.33
C LYS A 645 22.04 35.43 -6.64
N LEU A 646 21.33 34.31 -6.74
CA LEU A 646 20.52 33.94 -7.90
C LEU A 646 19.02 34.15 -7.62
N SER A 647 18.31 34.75 -8.57
CA SER A 647 16.86 34.94 -8.49
C SER A 647 16.11 33.60 -8.60
N PRO A 648 15.24 33.22 -7.65
CA PRO A 648 14.43 32.01 -7.74
C PRO A 648 13.28 32.15 -8.73
N LYS A 649 12.92 31.04 -9.37
CA LYS A 649 11.62 30.82 -10.04
C LYS A 649 10.61 30.26 -9.02
N SER A 650 9.32 30.37 -9.34
CA SER A 650 8.21 29.86 -8.50
C SER A 650 7.67 28.56 -9.09
N THR A 651 7.45 27.53 -8.26
CA THR A 651 6.75 26.29 -8.68
C THR A 651 5.23 26.47 -8.83
N VAL A 652 4.68 27.57 -8.30
CA VAL A 652 3.25 27.90 -8.34
C VAL A 652 2.95 29.13 -9.19
N SER A 653 1.71 29.18 -9.69
CA SER A 653 1.17 30.32 -10.44
C SER A 653 1.17 31.61 -9.61
N SER A 654 1.24 32.78 -10.26
CA SER A 654 1.29 34.09 -9.60
C SER A 654 0.15 34.34 -8.60
N ILE A 655 -1.05 33.79 -8.87
CA ILE A 655 -2.22 33.90 -7.98
C ILE A 655 -2.02 33.06 -6.72
N GLU A 656 -1.59 31.80 -6.87
CA GLU A 656 -1.27 30.92 -5.75
C GLU A 656 -0.09 31.46 -4.93
N HIS A 657 0.93 32.02 -5.59
CA HIS A 657 2.08 32.65 -4.94
C HIS A 657 1.66 33.84 -4.06
N PHE A 658 0.67 34.64 -4.50
CA PHE A 658 0.10 35.72 -3.70
C PHE A 658 -0.60 35.21 -2.43
N PHE A 659 -1.49 34.21 -2.56
CA PHE A 659 -2.14 33.59 -1.39
C PHE A 659 -1.14 32.88 -0.47
N PHE A 660 -0.12 32.24 -1.04
CA PHE A 660 0.95 31.60 -0.29
C PHE A 660 1.77 32.59 0.53
N ARG A 661 2.14 33.75 -0.04
CA ARG A 661 2.81 34.84 0.70
C ARG A 661 1.94 35.39 1.82
N ILE A 662 0.64 35.62 1.58
CA ILE A 662 -0.30 36.03 2.63
C ILE A 662 -0.32 34.99 3.76
N ARG A 663 -0.42 33.70 3.43
CA ARG A 663 -0.38 32.62 4.42
C ARG A 663 0.92 32.62 5.23
N GLN A 664 2.08 32.74 4.57
CA GLN A 664 3.38 32.82 5.25
C GLN A 664 3.47 34.02 6.20
N ILE A 665 2.98 35.19 5.80
CA ILE A 665 2.94 36.40 6.66
C ILE A 665 2.02 36.18 7.87
N CYS A 666 0.83 35.61 7.66
CA CYS A 666 -0.12 35.30 8.74
C CYS A 666 0.42 34.26 9.72
N SER A 667 1.16 33.24 9.25
CA SER A 667 1.75 32.22 10.13
C SER A 667 3.03 32.66 10.82
N GLY A 668 3.88 33.45 10.14
CA GLY A 668 5.15 33.92 10.68
C GLY A 668 5.02 35.09 11.65
N HIS A 669 4.07 36.00 11.39
CA HIS A 669 3.83 37.19 12.21
C HIS A 669 2.34 37.40 12.49
N PRO A 670 1.69 36.53 13.29
CA PRO A 670 0.24 36.56 13.50
C PRO A 670 -0.26 37.91 14.04
N TYR A 671 0.48 38.55 14.95
CA TYR A 671 0.12 39.85 15.50
C TYR A 671 0.21 40.99 14.47
N LEU A 672 1.23 40.98 13.61
CA LEU A 672 1.41 41.99 12.57
C LEU A 672 0.38 41.81 11.45
N ALA A 673 0.05 40.56 11.10
CA ALA A 673 -1.02 40.24 10.17
C ALA A 673 -2.40 40.68 10.70
N LEU A 674 -2.69 40.49 12.00
CA LEU A 674 -3.90 41.01 12.65
C LEU A 674 -3.94 42.54 12.63
N ALA A 675 -2.83 43.22 12.91
CA ALA A 675 -2.74 44.68 12.84
C ALA A 675 -2.98 45.20 11.41
N MET A 676 -2.36 44.60 10.39
CA MET A 676 -2.64 44.96 8.99
C MET A 676 -4.09 44.68 8.59
N GLY A 677 -4.66 43.54 9.04
CA GLY A 677 -6.07 43.22 8.83
C GLY A 677 -7.00 44.26 9.43
N LEU A 678 -6.73 44.72 10.65
CA LEU A 678 -7.47 45.80 11.30
C LEU A 678 -7.35 47.14 10.54
N VAL A 679 -6.14 47.50 10.08
CA VAL A 679 -5.94 48.71 9.25
C VAL A 679 -6.73 48.64 7.94
N VAL A 680 -6.74 47.49 7.26
CA VAL A 680 -7.52 47.28 6.02
C VAL A 680 -9.02 47.31 6.30
N LEU A 681 -9.51 46.73 7.39
CA LEU A 681 -10.91 46.78 7.80
C LEU A 681 -11.36 48.21 8.15
N VAL A 682 -10.55 48.94 8.93
CA VAL A 682 -10.83 50.34 9.29
C VAL A 682 -10.82 51.23 8.04
N GLY A 683 -9.78 51.15 7.21
CA GLY A 683 -9.68 51.89 5.95
C GLY A 683 -10.83 51.56 4.99
N GLY A 684 -11.19 50.28 4.84
CA GLY A 684 -12.33 49.82 4.07
C GLY A 684 -13.66 50.34 4.60
N SER A 685 -13.84 50.43 5.93
CA SER A 685 -15.05 50.99 6.55
C SER A 685 -15.18 52.51 6.32
N ILE A 686 -14.06 53.24 6.35
CA ILE A 686 -14.01 54.68 6.07
C ILE A 686 -14.31 54.95 4.59
N TRP A 687 -13.73 54.17 3.69
CA TRP A 687 -13.97 54.26 2.24
C TRP A 687 -15.40 53.85 1.86
N GLY A 688 -15.93 52.78 2.47
CA GLY A 688 -17.32 52.36 2.31
C GLY A 688 -18.30 53.44 2.79
N ARG A 689 -18.06 54.03 3.97
CA ARG A 689 -18.86 55.15 4.50
C ARG A 689 -18.79 56.39 3.62
N SER A 690 -17.62 56.76 3.08
CA SER A 690 -17.52 57.92 2.18
C SER A 690 -18.24 57.69 0.85
N ARG A 691 -18.19 56.46 0.32
CA ARG A 691 -18.91 56.06 -0.90
C ARG A 691 -20.43 55.97 -0.69
N MET A 692 -20.90 55.53 0.48
CA MET A 692 -22.32 55.58 0.85
C MET A 692 -22.82 57.02 1.07
N ARG A 693 -22.04 57.89 1.73
CA ARG A 693 -22.37 59.33 1.84
C ARG A 693 -22.50 60.00 0.47
N ARG A 694 -21.67 59.64 -0.50
CA ARG A 694 -21.81 60.10 -1.91
C ARG A 694 -23.03 59.53 -2.64
N ARG A 695 -23.67 58.46 -2.15
CA ARG A 695 -24.87 57.85 -2.77
C ARG A 695 -26.20 58.30 -2.17
N ASN A 696 -26.19 58.80 -0.93
CA ASN A 696 -27.36 59.38 -0.25
C ASN A 696 -27.36 60.94 -0.24
N GLY A 697 -26.44 61.59 -0.95
CA GLY A 697 -26.37 63.04 -1.07
C GLY A 697 -27.34 63.62 -2.09
N GLY A 698 -28.65 63.47 -1.85
CA GLY A 698 -29.70 64.04 -2.71
C GLY A 698 -31.02 64.26 -1.96
N PHE A 699 -31.61 65.44 -2.18
CA PHE A 699 -32.92 65.93 -1.71
C PHE A 699 -33.05 66.58 -0.31
N PHE A 700 -32.96 67.93 -0.31
CA PHE A 700 -33.69 68.93 0.53
C PHE A 700 -33.52 68.96 2.07
N GLN A 701 -33.75 70.09 2.80
CA GLN A 701 -34.37 71.38 2.47
C GLN A 701 -33.60 72.61 3.05
N LEU A 702 -34.00 73.84 2.68
CA LEU A 702 -33.40 75.15 3.02
C LEU A 702 -34.25 75.94 4.05
N ASN A 703 -33.61 76.89 4.77
CA ASN A 703 -34.17 77.92 5.69
C ASN A 703 -34.81 77.37 7.00
N GLU A 704 -34.50 77.81 8.23
CA GLU A 704 -34.32 79.16 8.84
C GLU A 704 -33.20 79.12 9.92
N LYS A 705 -32.28 80.10 10.03
CA LYS A 705 -32.37 81.48 10.56
C LYS A 705 -32.47 81.59 12.11
N GLU A 706 -31.32 81.67 12.80
CA GLU A 706 -30.90 82.70 13.80
C GLU A 706 -29.64 82.27 14.58
N GLY A 707 -28.82 83.23 15.05
CA GLY A 707 -27.68 82.95 15.95
C GLY A 707 -26.26 83.36 15.50
N LEU A 708 -26.08 84.54 14.87
CA LEU A 708 -24.75 85.17 14.72
C LEU A 708 -24.71 86.48 15.53
N LEU A 709 -23.70 86.62 16.40
CA LEU A 709 -23.29 87.74 17.29
C LEU A 709 -23.18 87.23 18.74
N GLY A 710 -22.04 87.33 19.44
CA GLY A 710 -20.71 87.85 19.04
C GLY A 710 -19.74 87.90 20.24
N ASN A 711 -18.64 88.68 20.12
CA ASN A 711 -17.68 89.08 21.19
C ASN A 711 -16.82 87.94 21.83
N VAL A 712 -15.52 88.05 22.19
CA VAL A 712 -14.38 89.01 22.02
C VAL A 712 -13.09 88.13 22.01
N GLY A 713 -11.93 88.44 21.40
CA GLY A 713 -11.54 89.54 20.51
C GLY A 713 -10.13 90.10 20.81
N GLY A 714 -9.20 89.99 19.85
CA GLY A 714 -7.84 90.58 19.87
C GLY A 714 -6.69 89.60 20.17
N ALA A 715 -5.46 89.78 19.69
CA ALA A 715 -4.86 90.62 18.64
C ALA A 715 -3.33 90.36 18.65
N ASN A 716 -2.63 90.58 17.52
CA ASN A 716 -1.16 90.42 17.29
C ASN A 716 -0.64 88.96 17.37
N GLY A 717 0.22 88.44 16.48
CA GLY A 717 1.19 89.07 15.56
C GLY A 717 2.58 89.10 16.24
N LYS A 718 3.69 88.59 15.68
CA LYS A 718 4.14 88.27 14.30
C LYS A 718 4.88 86.90 14.27
N VAL A 719 4.89 86.16 13.16
CA VAL A 719 5.96 86.08 12.12
C VAL A 719 7.39 85.96 12.69
N ASP A 720 7.96 84.76 12.61
CA ASP A 720 9.14 84.40 11.79
C ASP A 720 9.03 82.91 11.39
#